data_AF-A0A7C6JKN2-F1
#
_entry.id   AF-A0A7C6JKN2-F1
#
_cell.length_a   1.000
_cell.length_b   1.000
_cell.length_c   1.000
_cell.angle_alpha   90.00
_cell.angle_beta   90.00
_cell.angle_gamma   90.00
#
_symmetry.space_group_name_H-M   'P 1'
#
loop_
_entity.id
_entity.type
_entity.pdbx_description
1 polymer ?
#
loop_
_entity_poly.entity_id
_entity_poly.type
_entity_poly.pdbx_seq_one_letter_code
_entity_poly.pdbx_strand_id
1 'polypeptide(L)'
;MKELLYSKRQLYTVGLLLVLFINSLSVKSLASNSFSSNSFSISSLFTSCTFANCSSANSLFANHLSTSSLPTNLLSANTFPADTSFTDTPFANTLTSSPKELPPGNTRAEGDYTSTPRGKTDANVFGHVLDISTKEHLPYVTIQLKGTTVGTTTDATGHYFIKNLPVGRFAILVKYVGYKTVEQEVLLEKNKTIELNFELEPEPLSLNEVVVSANRNETSRKLAPSLVTILDMKTLEVTNSCDLSQGLRFQPGLRVENNCQNCGFTQVRINGLEGPYSQILINSRPTVGALAAVYGLEQIPANMIERVEVMRGGGSALFGSSAIGGVVNIITREPIRNSGEVSHNTLNYNGTGSWQQSTTFNASILTDSRKAGITVFGQNRVRDAFDYDNDGFSELAELKNRTLGFHSFLKTGLYSKLTFDYRNMHEHRRGGDRLKLQPFEAYITEQLEHYINGGGLNFSRTDSDGNNALSLYASAQHVLRLSYYGGGDPMVSEATADELQDAFDNNNARLTSYGRSTELTFQAGTQYMYRFDRLLFMPAEVTGGLEYLQDNLNDVSGYRREGIDQVTRNSSAFLQNEWKDEKWSFLLGGRLDKHNLVDGLIFSPRVNLRYNPTPNTNFRFSYSEGFRAPQYFDEDLHVDIAGGEQLVRHLAKGLKEERSRSVSGSVDYYHSFGTVQFNLMLEGFYSRLTDPFESVTKGRDVIVQNADDGANVYGANLEGRVALGRNLQVQSGVTLQRSLYDNPRKWWEPASEEEKELDGVEPVRRVMRTPDAYAYAVVTWTPVKPFAVTLSGNYTGSMLVPHCEGEGVEGVDKFSKINVTEKSPSFFETNLRLAYTFKLNGEIELQLNGGVQNMFNAFQDDFDTGAGRDSAYTYGPTAPRSFFAGVKLGF
;
A
#
# COMPACT_ATOMS: atom_id res chain seq x y z
N MET A 1 -14.32 -34.98 23.90
CA MET A 1 -13.89 -33.94 24.87
C MET A 1 -12.44 -34.10 25.31
N LYS A 2 -11.98 -35.26 25.81
CA LYS A 2 -10.56 -35.46 26.21
C LYS A 2 -9.55 -35.22 25.07
N GLU A 3 -9.84 -35.62 23.83
CA GLU A 3 -8.96 -35.37 22.67
C GLU A 3 -8.81 -33.88 22.32
N LEU A 4 -9.84 -33.06 22.60
CA LEU A 4 -9.83 -31.62 22.34
C LEU A 4 -8.78 -30.88 23.19
N LEU A 5 -8.39 -31.44 24.34
CA LEU A 5 -7.30 -30.96 25.19
C LEU A 5 -5.93 -31.46 24.72
N TYR A 6 -5.87 -32.57 23.98
CA TYR A 6 -4.63 -33.14 23.45
C TYR A 6 -4.14 -32.35 22.23
N SER A 7 -5.04 -32.07 21.27
CA SER A 7 -4.78 -31.20 20.12
C SER A 7 -4.32 -29.80 20.55
N LYS A 8 -5.04 -29.16 21.49
CA LYS A 8 -4.66 -27.84 22.01
C LYS A 8 -3.28 -27.83 22.69
N ARG A 9 -2.91 -28.89 23.42
CA ARG A 9 -1.55 -28.99 23.99
C ARG A 9 -0.46 -29.03 22.92
N GLN A 10 -0.66 -29.78 21.82
CA GLN A 10 0.34 -29.80 20.76
C GLN A 10 0.51 -28.44 20.05
N LEU A 11 -0.56 -27.66 19.83
CA LEU A 11 -0.40 -26.29 19.31
C LEU A 11 0.50 -25.42 20.20
N TYR A 12 0.30 -25.45 21.53
CA TYR A 12 1.16 -24.70 22.45
C TYR A 12 2.61 -25.22 22.46
N THR A 13 2.83 -26.53 22.43
CA THR A 13 4.19 -27.11 22.42
C THR A 13 4.92 -26.81 21.10
N VAL A 14 4.26 -26.91 19.95
CA VAL A 14 4.85 -26.59 18.64
C VAL A 14 5.11 -25.09 18.50
N GLY A 15 4.17 -24.23 18.93
CA GLY A 15 4.36 -22.78 18.94
C GLY A 15 5.53 -22.35 19.82
N LEU A 16 5.67 -22.92 21.02
CA LEU A 16 6.80 -22.64 21.91
C LEU A 16 8.13 -23.13 21.33
N LEU A 17 8.16 -24.32 20.72
CA LEU A 17 9.34 -24.82 20.00
C LEU A 17 9.73 -23.93 18.82
N LEU A 18 8.75 -23.42 18.05
CA LEU A 18 9.03 -22.52 16.92
C LEU A 18 9.63 -21.20 17.41
N VAL A 19 9.07 -20.61 18.47
CA VAL A 19 9.62 -19.39 19.11
C VAL A 19 11.03 -19.62 19.65
N LEU A 20 11.31 -20.77 20.28
CA LEU A 20 12.66 -21.13 20.72
C LEU A 20 13.63 -21.37 19.55
N PHE A 21 13.15 -21.92 18.43
CA PHE A 21 13.96 -22.12 17.22
C PHE A 21 14.33 -20.79 16.56
N ILE A 22 13.37 -19.87 16.42
CA ILE A 22 13.58 -18.50 15.92
C ILE A 22 14.59 -17.74 16.82
N ASN A 23 14.46 -17.85 18.14
CA ASN A 23 15.44 -17.24 19.07
C ASN A 23 16.85 -17.85 18.94
N SER A 24 16.98 -19.17 18.77
CA SER A 24 18.30 -19.81 18.62
C SER A 24 18.98 -19.55 17.26
N LEU A 25 18.21 -19.23 16.21
CA LEU A 25 18.74 -18.64 14.98
C LEU A 25 19.23 -17.20 15.22
N SER A 26 18.42 -16.35 15.86
CA SER A 26 18.78 -14.96 16.16
C SER A 26 20.05 -14.84 17.01
N VAL A 27 20.21 -15.68 18.04
CA VAL A 27 21.37 -15.64 18.95
C VAL A 27 22.67 -16.10 18.26
N LYS A 28 22.60 -16.96 17.25
CA LYS A 28 23.80 -17.40 16.51
C LYS A 28 24.38 -16.35 15.56
N SER A 29 23.64 -15.29 15.23
CA SER A 29 24.16 -14.15 14.46
C SER A 29 25.03 -13.20 15.29
N LEU A 30 25.04 -13.33 16.61
CA LEU A 30 25.74 -12.42 17.55
C LEU A 30 27.11 -12.95 18.01
N ALA A 31 27.58 -14.07 17.47
CA ALA A 31 28.77 -14.79 17.95
C ALA A 31 29.77 -15.13 16.83
N SER A 32 29.98 -14.22 15.88
CA SER A 32 30.92 -14.42 14.76
C SER A 32 31.65 -13.14 14.33
N ASN A 33 32.31 -12.44 15.27
CA ASN A 33 33.33 -11.43 14.95
C ASN A 33 34.26 -11.09 16.14
N SER A 34 35.06 -12.08 16.59
CA SER A 34 36.37 -11.87 17.23
C SER A 34 37.02 -13.20 17.58
N PHE A 35 38.26 -13.41 17.10
CA PHE A 35 39.42 -14.05 17.78
C PHE A 35 40.44 -14.54 16.74
N SER A 36 41.56 -13.81 16.62
CA SER A 36 42.78 -14.29 16.00
C SER A 36 43.75 -14.80 17.07
N SER A 37 44.52 -15.85 16.75
CA SER A 37 45.75 -16.27 17.44
C SER A 37 45.73 -16.33 18.99
N ASN A 38 45.51 -17.52 19.55
CA ASN A 38 46.66 -18.32 20.01
C ASN A 38 46.28 -19.75 20.45
N SER A 39 47.30 -20.60 20.55
CA SER A 39 47.22 -22.02 20.93
C SER A 39 46.76 -22.25 22.38
N PHE A 40 45.95 -23.30 22.62
CA PHE A 40 46.40 -24.48 23.40
C PHE A 40 45.44 -25.69 23.23
N SER A 41 45.77 -26.81 23.88
CA SER A 41 45.23 -28.15 23.60
C SER A 41 44.13 -28.63 24.55
N ILE A 42 43.09 -29.25 23.96
CA ILE A 42 42.31 -30.43 24.41
C ILE A 42 42.33 -30.77 25.91
N SER A 43 41.16 -30.76 26.59
CA SER A 43 40.67 -31.95 27.32
C SER A 43 39.23 -31.87 27.86
N SER A 44 38.49 -32.96 27.62
CA SER A 44 37.53 -33.66 28.50
C SER A 44 36.38 -32.94 29.27
N LEU A 45 35.16 -33.36 28.90
CA LEU A 45 34.11 -33.93 29.78
C LEU A 45 33.27 -33.07 30.78
N PHE A 46 31.97 -33.01 30.46
CA PHE A 46 30.81 -33.52 31.26
C PHE A 46 30.10 -32.71 32.39
N THR A 47 28.77 -32.65 32.21
CA THR A 47 27.65 -32.73 33.18
C THR A 47 27.05 -31.51 33.93
N SER A 48 25.71 -31.54 33.92
CA SER A 48 24.74 -31.26 35.01
C SER A 48 24.50 -29.84 35.55
N CYS A 49 23.34 -29.30 35.13
CA CYS A 49 22.18 -28.96 35.97
C CYS A 49 22.29 -27.94 37.14
N THR A 50 21.46 -26.90 37.02
CA THR A 50 20.60 -26.30 38.09
C THR A 50 21.22 -25.94 39.45
N PHE A 51 21.04 -24.67 39.87
CA PHE A 51 19.96 -24.31 40.81
C PHE A 51 19.67 -22.80 40.80
N ALA A 52 18.91 -22.31 41.78
CA ALA A 52 18.28 -20.98 41.81
C ALA A 52 18.83 -20.06 42.92
N ASN A 53 18.36 -18.79 42.89
CA ASN A 53 18.21 -17.84 43.99
C ASN A 53 19.41 -17.12 44.64
N CYS A 54 19.23 -15.80 44.74
CA CYS A 54 19.48 -14.93 45.91
C CYS A 54 20.91 -14.61 46.40
N SER A 55 21.35 -13.40 46.03
CA SER A 55 21.71 -12.29 46.93
C SER A 55 22.86 -12.39 47.96
N SER A 56 23.93 -11.66 47.67
CA SER A 56 24.66 -10.74 48.59
C SER A 56 25.40 -9.71 47.71
N ALA A 57 25.40 -8.40 48.00
CA ALA A 57 26.19 -7.68 49.02
C ALA A 57 27.73 -7.73 48.76
N ASN A 58 28.53 -6.66 48.88
CA ASN A 58 28.21 -5.33 49.43
C ASN A 58 29.10 -4.17 48.92
N SER A 59 28.50 -2.98 48.84
CA SER A 59 29.03 -1.61 49.05
C SER A 59 30.54 -1.30 49.15
N LEU A 60 30.95 -0.17 48.54
CA LEU A 60 31.94 0.75 49.12
C LEU A 60 31.65 2.23 48.76
N PHE A 61 31.31 3.04 49.78
CA PHE A 61 31.41 4.52 49.94
C PHE A 61 30.81 5.44 48.83
N ALA A 62 29.91 6.42 49.08
CA ALA A 62 29.87 7.54 50.06
C ALA A 62 30.88 8.67 49.72
N ASN A 63 30.59 9.98 49.84
CA ASN A 63 29.47 10.74 50.43
C ASN A 63 29.52 12.23 49.89
N HIS A 64 28.64 13.23 50.13
CA HIS A 64 27.40 13.43 50.93
C HIS A 64 26.67 14.75 50.48
N LEU A 65 25.39 14.94 50.87
CA LEU A 65 24.64 16.25 50.95
C LEU A 65 24.34 17.02 49.62
N SER A 66 23.34 17.91 49.51
CA SER A 66 22.34 18.44 50.48
C SER A 66 20.92 18.62 49.86
N THR A 67 19.94 19.07 50.66
CA THR A 67 18.51 19.21 50.33
C THR A 67 18.06 20.64 49.97
N SER A 68 17.05 20.79 49.10
CA SER A 68 16.12 21.93 49.15
C SER A 68 14.73 21.57 48.58
N SER A 69 13.72 22.40 48.85
CA SER A 69 12.28 22.16 48.61
C SER A 69 11.63 23.33 47.86
N LEU A 70 10.49 23.09 47.18
CA LEU A 70 9.45 24.08 46.76
C LEU A 70 8.19 23.30 46.23
N PRO A 71 7.01 23.91 45.96
CA PRO A 71 5.82 23.57 46.76
C PRO A 71 4.58 23.09 45.99
N THR A 72 3.55 22.69 46.74
CA THR A 72 2.19 22.37 46.27
C THR A 72 1.29 23.59 46.08
N ASN A 73 0.44 23.62 45.04
CA ASN A 73 -1.03 23.77 45.18
C ASN A 73 -1.82 23.80 43.84
N LEU A 74 -2.99 23.14 43.85
CA LEU A 74 -4.21 23.41 43.05
C LEU A 74 -4.14 23.26 41.51
N LEU A 75 -5.17 22.80 40.77
CA LEU A 75 -6.58 22.52 41.11
C LEU A 75 -7.08 21.13 40.64
N SER A 76 -7.96 20.56 41.46
CA SER A 76 -9.01 19.55 41.21
C SER A 76 -9.17 18.89 39.83
N ALA A 77 -9.06 17.55 39.80
CA ALA A 77 -9.97 16.70 39.03
C ALA A 77 -11.20 16.33 39.89
N ASN A 78 -12.32 15.94 39.26
CA ASN A 78 -13.50 15.42 39.97
C ASN A 78 -14.01 14.13 39.30
N THR A 79 -14.39 13.15 40.10
CA THR A 79 -14.79 11.79 39.68
C THR A 79 -16.30 11.62 39.65
N PHE A 80 -16.78 10.64 38.89
CA PHE A 80 -18.17 10.17 38.92
C PHE A 80 -18.21 8.64 39.09
N PRO A 81 -18.77 8.12 40.19
CA PRO A 81 -19.38 6.81 40.26
C PRO A 81 -20.91 6.89 40.06
N ALA A 82 -21.56 5.76 39.83
CA ALA A 82 -23.02 5.65 39.80
C ALA A 82 -23.56 5.07 41.12
N ASP A 83 -24.82 5.37 41.47
CA ASP A 83 -25.80 4.31 41.76
C ASP A 83 -27.28 4.80 41.69
N THR A 84 -28.19 3.88 42.01
CA THR A 84 -29.58 3.67 41.57
C THR A 84 -30.72 4.47 42.24
N SER A 85 -31.90 4.35 41.59
CA SER A 85 -33.28 4.37 42.14
C SER A 85 -34.11 5.67 42.17
N PHE A 86 -35.35 5.60 41.67
CA PHE A 86 -36.58 6.21 42.23
C PHE A 86 -37.85 5.61 41.55
N THR A 87 -39.06 6.04 41.94
CA THR A 87 -40.29 5.23 41.94
C THR A 87 -41.49 5.77 41.13
N ASP A 88 -42.06 4.90 40.28
CA ASP A 88 -43.46 4.41 40.28
C ASP A 88 -44.72 5.34 40.29
N THR A 89 -45.78 4.86 39.59
CA THR A 89 -47.21 5.27 39.66
C THR A 89 -47.65 6.56 38.86
N PRO A 90 -48.97 6.82 38.59
CA PRO A 90 -49.47 6.77 37.19
C PRO A 90 -50.51 7.87 36.79
N PHE A 91 -51.09 7.80 35.57
CA PHE A 91 -52.51 8.16 35.28
C PHE A 91 -52.95 7.63 33.89
N ALA A 92 -54.26 7.58 33.60
CA ALA A 92 -54.84 6.92 32.41
C ALA A 92 -56.15 7.57 31.89
N ASN A 93 -56.62 7.11 30.72
CA ASN A 93 -57.90 7.43 30.03
C ASN A 93 -57.99 8.86 29.44
N THR A 94 -58.76 9.17 28.37
CA THR A 94 -59.77 8.45 27.54
C THR A 94 -59.70 9.04 26.09
N LEU A 95 -60.36 8.62 24.99
CA LEU A 95 -61.78 8.23 24.74
C LEU A 95 -61.91 7.55 23.34
N THR A 96 -63.13 7.15 22.93
CA THR A 96 -63.41 6.21 21.82
C THR A 96 -64.27 6.77 20.67
N SER A 97 -64.19 6.18 19.46
CA SER A 97 -65.28 6.18 18.46
C SER A 97 -65.19 5.01 17.46
N SER A 98 -66.32 4.63 16.85
CA SER A 98 -66.57 3.34 16.16
C SER A 98 -66.49 3.43 14.61
N PRO A 99 -66.51 2.30 13.85
CA PRO A 99 -66.13 2.28 12.42
C PRO A 99 -67.28 2.51 11.41
N LYS A 100 -66.92 2.55 10.11
CA LYS A 100 -67.81 2.43 8.95
C LYS A 100 -67.28 1.35 7.98
N GLU A 101 -68.18 0.65 7.29
CA GLU A 101 -67.87 -0.42 6.32
C GLU A 101 -68.08 0.00 4.85
N LEU A 102 -67.76 -0.94 3.94
CA LEU A 102 -68.01 -1.05 2.49
C LEU A 102 -66.83 -0.70 1.56
N PRO A 103 -66.63 -1.41 0.43
CA PRO A 103 -67.04 -2.79 0.04
C PRO A 103 -65.83 -3.69 -0.36
N PRO A 104 -66.01 -5.01 -0.61
CA PRO A 104 -64.90 -5.92 -0.94
C PRO A 104 -64.50 -5.92 -2.43
N GLY A 105 -63.20 -6.13 -2.73
CA GLY A 105 -62.71 -6.32 -4.11
C GLY A 105 -61.26 -6.83 -4.21
N ASN A 106 -61.08 -8.00 -4.83
CA ASN A 106 -59.83 -8.64 -5.27
C ASN A 106 -58.63 -8.68 -4.29
N THR A 107 -58.52 -9.80 -3.58
CA THR A 107 -57.25 -10.26 -2.99
C THR A 107 -56.20 -10.54 -4.07
N ARG A 108 -55.06 -9.81 -4.04
CA ARG A 108 -53.78 -10.32 -4.51
C ARG A 108 -52.91 -10.55 -3.28
N ALA A 109 -52.29 -11.72 -3.16
CA ALA A 109 -51.60 -12.12 -1.93
C ALA A 109 -50.24 -11.43 -1.81
N GLU A 110 -50.22 -10.25 -1.19
CA GLU A 110 -49.00 -9.67 -0.64
C GLU A 110 -48.61 -10.45 0.62
N GLY A 111 -47.42 -11.06 0.59
CA GLY A 111 -46.86 -11.74 1.75
C GLY A 111 -46.30 -10.70 2.72
N ASP A 112 -46.92 -10.54 3.88
CA ASP A 112 -46.43 -9.65 4.92
C ASP A 112 -45.10 -10.14 5.51
N TYR A 113 -44.00 -9.58 5.03
CA TYR A 113 -42.64 -9.86 5.52
C TYR A 113 -42.31 -9.02 6.77
N THR A 114 -43.20 -9.03 7.77
CA THR A 114 -42.97 -8.35 9.05
C THR A 114 -41.74 -8.90 9.78
N SER A 115 -40.86 -7.99 10.19
CA SER A 115 -39.55 -8.31 10.79
C SER A 115 -39.68 -8.92 12.19
N THR A 116 -39.76 -10.25 12.26
CA THR A 116 -39.85 -11.00 13.52
C THR A 116 -38.47 -11.32 14.12
N PRO A 117 -38.29 -11.25 15.46
CA PRO A 117 -37.06 -11.70 16.13
C PRO A 117 -36.78 -13.20 15.87
N ARG A 118 -35.49 -13.55 15.76
CA ARG A 118 -35.03 -14.89 15.33
C ARG A 118 -35.53 -16.03 16.24
N GLY A 119 -36.55 -16.74 15.78
CA GLY A 119 -36.61 -18.19 15.98
C GLY A 119 -35.50 -18.88 15.18
N LYS A 120 -35.11 -20.10 15.58
CA LYS A 120 -34.33 -20.98 14.70
C LYS A 120 -35.19 -21.35 13.49
N THR A 121 -34.70 -21.12 12.29
CA THR A 121 -35.37 -21.54 11.04
C THR A 121 -35.15 -23.03 10.76
N ASP A 122 -34.02 -23.58 11.22
CA ASP A 122 -33.51 -24.90 10.88
C ASP A 122 -33.60 -25.25 9.37
N ALA A 123 -33.48 -24.21 8.54
CA ALA A 123 -33.23 -24.30 7.12
C ALA A 123 -31.72 -24.46 6.94
N ASN A 124 -31.26 -25.57 6.36
CA ASN A 124 -29.84 -25.91 6.27
C ASN A 124 -29.48 -26.37 4.85
N VAL A 125 -28.24 -26.14 4.43
CA VAL A 125 -27.71 -26.63 3.14
C VAL A 125 -26.36 -27.30 3.36
N PHE A 126 -26.13 -28.42 2.67
CA PHE A 126 -24.88 -29.18 2.72
C PHE A 126 -24.48 -29.67 1.33
N GLY A 127 -23.24 -30.14 1.18
CA GLY A 127 -22.79 -30.78 -0.04
C GLY A 127 -21.27 -30.74 -0.19
N HIS A 128 -20.81 -30.87 -1.43
CA HIS A 128 -19.39 -30.80 -1.80
C HIS A 128 -19.15 -29.97 -3.06
N VAL A 129 -17.88 -29.62 -3.31
CA VAL A 129 -17.45 -28.89 -4.50
C VAL A 129 -16.30 -29.63 -5.19
N LEU A 130 -16.39 -29.82 -6.51
CA LEU A 130 -15.39 -30.50 -7.34
C LEU A 130 -14.78 -29.58 -8.41
N ASP A 131 -13.56 -29.91 -8.86
CA ASP A 131 -12.98 -29.42 -10.10
C ASP A 131 -13.66 -30.12 -11.29
N ILE A 132 -14.24 -29.39 -12.25
CA ILE A 132 -14.93 -30.01 -13.39
C ILE A 132 -13.98 -30.86 -14.26
N SER A 133 -12.69 -30.53 -14.29
CA SER A 133 -11.67 -31.14 -15.14
C SER A 133 -10.95 -32.31 -14.48
N THR A 134 -10.58 -32.19 -13.20
CA THR A 134 -9.86 -33.26 -12.48
C THR A 134 -10.76 -34.14 -11.62
N LYS A 135 -12.00 -33.71 -11.34
CA LYS A 135 -12.93 -34.31 -10.38
C LYS A 135 -12.36 -34.47 -8.96
N GLU A 136 -11.30 -33.74 -8.64
CA GLU A 136 -10.77 -33.60 -7.29
C GLU A 136 -11.69 -32.69 -6.47
N HIS A 137 -11.88 -33.00 -5.19
CA HIS A 137 -12.57 -32.13 -4.24
C HIS A 137 -11.81 -30.82 -4.03
N LEU A 138 -12.53 -29.70 -3.98
CA LEU A 138 -11.97 -28.36 -3.85
C LEU A 138 -12.07 -27.83 -2.41
N PRO A 139 -10.95 -27.76 -1.66
CA PRO A 139 -10.96 -27.29 -0.28
C PRO A 139 -10.99 -25.76 -0.20
N TYR A 140 -11.66 -25.24 0.82
CA TYR A 140 -11.78 -23.81 1.12
C TYR A 140 -12.46 -22.92 0.06
N VAL A 141 -13.25 -23.51 -0.84
CA VAL A 141 -14.21 -22.81 -1.72
C VAL A 141 -15.19 -22.01 -0.86
N THR A 142 -15.52 -20.76 -1.22
CA THR A 142 -16.53 -19.95 -0.52
C THR A 142 -17.92 -20.21 -1.09
N ILE A 143 -18.91 -20.44 -0.22
CA ILE A 143 -20.33 -20.62 -0.55
C ILE A 143 -21.13 -19.55 0.21
N GLN A 144 -21.71 -18.58 -0.49
CA GLN A 144 -22.42 -17.44 0.10
C GLN A 144 -23.87 -17.39 -0.38
N LEU A 145 -24.79 -17.02 0.51
CA LEU A 145 -26.17 -16.73 0.13
C LEU A 145 -26.24 -15.28 -0.39
N LYS A 146 -26.48 -15.11 -1.70
CA LYS A 146 -26.41 -13.84 -2.43
C LYS A 146 -27.28 -12.76 -1.76
N GLY A 147 -26.80 -11.51 -1.79
CA GLY A 147 -27.40 -10.37 -1.09
C GLY A 147 -27.12 -10.34 0.42
N THR A 148 -26.84 -11.48 1.07
CA THR A 148 -26.66 -11.55 2.52
C THR A 148 -25.19 -11.68 2.95
N THR A 149 -24.92 -11.40 4.23
CA THR A 149 -23.63 -11.67 4.88
C THR A 149 -23.43 -13.16 5.27
N VAL A 150 -24.40 -14.03 4.98
CA VAL A 150 -24.40 -15.46 5.39
C VAL A 150 -23.69 -16.31 4.35
N GLY A 151 -22.75 -17.14 4.81
CA GLY A 151 -22.01 -18.06 3.97
C GLY A 151 -21.08 -18.96 4.78
N THR A 152 -20.43 -19.90 4.11
CA THR A 152 -19.42 -20.80 4.65
C THR A 152 -18.28 -20.99 3.65
N THR A 153 -17.31 -21.84 3.98
CA THR A 153 -16.35 -22.41 3.03
C THR A 153 -16.42 -23.93 3.08
N THR A 154 -15.95 -24.62 2.04
CA THR A 154 -15.60 -26.04 2.18
C THR A 154 -14.46 -26.24 3.19
N ASP A 155 -14.40 -27.44 3.76
CA ASP A 155 -13.29 -27.94 4.57
C ASP A 155 -12.13 -28.49 3.72
N ALA A 156 -11.11 -29.08 4.36
CA ALA A 156 -9.96 -29.69 3.69
C ALA A 156 -10.32 -30.89 2.77
N THR A 157 -11.53 -31.44 2.89
CA THR A 157 -12.05 -32.54 2.07
C THR A 157 -13.02 -32.05 0.98
N GLY A 158 -13.21 -30.74 0.84
CA GLY A 158 -14.12 -30.15 -0.14
C GLY A 158 -15.61 -30.29 0.20
N HIS A 159 -15.97 -30.59 1.45
CA HIS A 159 -17.36 -30.66 1.92
C HIS A 159 -17.75 -29.38 2.67
N TYR A 160 -19.03 -29.02 2.68
CA TYR A 160 -19.53 -27.82 3.37
C TYR A 160 -20.88 -28.00 4.06
N PHE A 161 -21.14 -27.13 5.05
CA PHE A 161 -22.41 -27.05 5.77
C PHE A 161 -22.76 -25.58 6.10
N ILE A 162 -24.00 -25.17 5.84
CA ILE A 162 -24.57 -23.89 6.25
C ILE A 162 -25.84 -24.16 7.06
N LYS A 163 -25.94 -23.56 8.25
CA LYS A 163 -26.99 -23.84 9.23
C LYS A 163 -27.85 -22.62 9.54
N ASN A 164 -29.16 -22.85 9.72
CA ASN A 164 -30.14 -21.83 10.14
C ASN A 164 -30.15 -20.60 9.20
N LEU A 165 -30.25 -20.88 7.90
CA LEU A 165 -30.43 -19.91 6.81
C LEU A 165 -31.79 -19.18 6.93
N PRO A 166 -31.95 -17.99 6.32
CA PRO A 166 -33.27 -17.39 6.12
C PRO A 166 -34.16 -18.27 5.23
N VAL A 167 -35.49 -18.13 5.38
CA VAL A 167 -36.51 -18.85 4.62
C VAL A 167 -37.00 -17.96 3.47
N GLY A 168 -37.11 -18.52 2.26
CA GLY A 168 -37.44 -17.77 1.03
C GLY A 168 -36.72 -18.32 -0.20
N ARG A 169 -36.88 -17.64 -1.34
CA ARG A 169 -36.05 -17.87 -2.53
C ARG A 169 -34.76 -17.06 -2.41
N PHE A 170 -33.63 -17.68 -2.70
CA PHE A 170 -32.32 -17.05 -2.71
C PHE A 170 -31.46 -17.67 -3.81
N ALA A 171 -30.36 -17.01 -4.17
CA ALA A 171 -29.30 -17.67 -4.92
C ALA A 171 -28.13 -18.02 -3.98
N ILE A 172 -27.57 -19.21 -4.15
CA ILE A 172 -26.27 -19.56 -3.61
C ILE A 172 -25.22 -19.22 -4.65
N LEU A 173 -24.18 -18.51 -4.22
CA LEU A 173 -23.07 -18.03 -5.02
C LEU A 173 -21.78 -18.68 -4.52
N VAL A 174 -21.09 -19.38 -5.42
CA VAL A 174 -19.91 -20.20 -5.12
C VAL A 174 -18.69 -19.55 -5.77
N LYS A 175 -17.71 -19.18 -4.95
CA LYS A 175 -16.49 -18.43 -5.32
C LYS A 175 -15.24 -19.20 -4.92
N TYR A 176 -14.28 -19.31 -5.83
CA TYR A 176 -12.95 -19.85 -5.53
C TYR A 176 -11.88 -19.20 -6.43
N VAL A 177 -10.68 -18.97 -5.90
CA VAL A 177 -9.64 -18.20 -6.58
C VAL A 177 -9.08 -19.00 -7.76
N GLY A 178 -9.13 -18.42 -8.97
CA GLY A 178 -8.73 -19.10 -10.20
C GLY A 178 -9.79 -20.06 -10.78
N TYR A 179 -11.07 -19.85 -10.44
CA TYR A 179 -12.23 -20.59 -10.97
C TYR A 179 -13.40 -19.65 -11.24
N LYS A 180 -14.28 -20.03 -12.16
CA LYS A 180 -15.52 -19.29 -12.44
C LYS A 180 -16.43 -19.29 -11.21
N THR A 181 -17.08 -18.15 -10.97
CA THR A 181 -18.17 -18.07 -9.98
C THR A 181 -19.40 -18.78 -10.53
N VAL A 182 -19.98 -19.68 -9.74
CA VAL A 182 -21.26 -20.35 -10.05
C VAL A 182 -22.36 -19.72 -9.20
N GLU A 183 -23.53 -19.50 -9.78
CA GLU A 183 -24.74 -19.05 -9.08
C GLU A 183 -25.90 -20.00 -9.36
N GLN A 184 -26.63 -20.40 -8.32
CA GLN A 184 -27.75 -21.34 -8.41
C GLN A 184 -28.90 -20.92 -7.48
N GLU A 185 -30.12 -20.86 -7.99
CA GLU A 185 -31.32 -20.63 -7.17
C GLU A 185 -31.60 -21.80 -6.21
N VAL A 186 -32.06 -21.47 -5.01
CA VAL A 186 -32.54 -22.40 -3.99
C VAL A 186 -33.78 -21.83 -3.31
N LEU A 187 -34.78 -22.69 -3.07
CA LEU A 187 -35.90 -22.42 -2.18
C LEU A 187 -35.54 -22.96 -0.79
N LEU A 188 -35.39 -22.08 0.18
CA LEU A 188 -35.05 -22.42 1.55
C LEU A 188 -36.32 -22.42 2.41
N GLU A 189 -36.62 -23.57 3.00
CA GLU A 189 -37.83 -23.80 3.80
C GLU A 189 -37.50 -24.12 5.26
N LYS A 190 -38.41 -23.74 6.16
CA LYS A 190 -38.25 -23.98 7.60
C LYS A 190 -38.18 -25.47 7.91
N ASN A 191 -37.25 -25.86 8.79
CA ASN A 191 -36.98 -27.25 9.20
C ASN A 191 -36.64 -28.21 8.04
N LYS A 192 -36.04 -27.73 6.94
CA LYS A 192 -35.53 -28.58 5.85
C LYS A 192 -34.02 -28.44 5.67
N THR A 193 -33.37 -29.58 5.44
CA THR A 193 -31.96 -29.66 5.05
C THR A 193 -31.89 -30.11 3.60
N ILE A 194 -31.17 -29.39 2.74
CA ILE A 194 -31.06 -29.64 1.30
C ILE A 194 -29.60 -29.97 0.94
N GLU A 195 -29.39 -30.97 0.09
CA GLU A 195 -28.08 -31.24 -0.51
C GLU A 195 -27.92 -30.46 -1.83
N LEU A 196 -26.82 -29.72 -1.97
CA LEU A 196 -26.45 -29.00 -3.20
C LEU A 196 -24.95 -29.17 -3.46
N ASN A 197 -24.62 -29.84 -4.56
CA ASN A 197 -23.24 -30.14 -4.96
C ASN A 197 -22.87 -29.32 -6.20
N PHE A 198 -21.64 -28.83 -6.26
CA PHE A 198 -21.17 -27.90 -7.29
C PHE A 198 -19.93 -28.43 -8.01
N GLU A 199 -19.82 -28.15 -9.30
CA GLU A 199 -18.58 -28.31 -10.06
C GLU A 199 -18.10 -26.95 -10.55
N LEU A 200 -16.82 -26.63 -10.35
CA LEU A 200 -16.24 -25.35 -10.75
C LEU A 200 -15.32 -25.52 -11.96
N GLU A 201 -15.49 -24.65 -12.95
CA GLU A 201 -14.59 -24.55 -14.10
C GLU A 201 -13.36 -23.69 -13.74
N PRO A 202 -12.12 -24.16 -13.99
CA PRO A 202 -10.93 -23.35 -13.79
C PRO A 202 -10.94 -22.08 -14.66
N GLU A 203 -10.58 -20.96 -14.06
CA GLU A 203 -10.43 -19.65 -14.69
C GLU A 203 -9.07 -19.06 -14.30
N PRO A 204 -7.96 -19.54 -14.90
CA PRO A 204 -6.60 -19.19 -14.46
C PRO A 204 -6.20 -17.74 -14.72
N LEU A 205 -6.86 -17.05 -15.66
CA LEU A 205 -6.88 -15.59 -15.74
C LEU A 205 -8.16 -15.12 -15.03
N SER A 206 -8.06 -14.51 -13.86
CA SER A 206 -9.23 -14.04 -13.09
C SER A 206 -10.09 -13.06 -13.90
N LEU A 207 -11.20 -13.51 -14.50
CA LEU A 207 -12.02 -12.67 -15.38
C LEU A 207 -13.10 -11.87 -14.64
N ASN A 208 -13.33 -12.23 -13.37
CA ASN A 208 -14.44 -11.77 -12.53
C ASN A 208 -13.94 -11.16 -11.21
N GLU A 209 -12.77 -10.54 -11.24
CA GLU A 209 -12.18 -9.78 -10.13
C GLU A 209 -13.13 -8.67 -9.68
N VAL A 210 -13.29 -8.48 -8.36
CA VAL A 210 -14.10 -7.39 -7.80
C VAL A 210 -13.20 -6.17 -7.58
N VAL A 211 -13.62 -5.03 -8.11
CA VAL A 211 -13.05 -3.71 -7.82
C VAL A 211 -14.05 -2.87 -7.03
N VAL A 212 -13.53 -1.97 -6.19
CA VAL A 212 -14.31 -0.92 -5.50
C VAL A 212 -13.97 0.46 -6.04
N SER A 213 -12.72 0.66 -6.50
CA SER A 213 -12.19 1.98 -6.83
C SER A 213 -12.93 2.67 -7.98
N ALA A 214 -13.40 1.91 -8.98
CA ALA A 214 -13.97 2.44 -10.22
C ALA A 214 -15.15 3.42 -10.04
N ASN A 215 -16.05 3.12 -9.11
CA ASN A 215 -17.27 3.90 -8.82
C ASN A 215 -17.62 3.93 -7.32
N ARG A 216 -16.68 3.60 -6.42
CA ARG A 216 -16.84 3.44 -4.96
C ARG A 216 -17.82 2.33 -4.51
N ASN A 217 -18.33 1.48 -5.40
CA ASN A 217 -19.17 0.32 -5.08
C ASN A 217 -18.48 -0.98 -5.55
N GLU A 218 -18.75 -2.13 -4.92
CA GLU A 218 -18.25 -3.43 -5.41
C GLU A 218 -18.84 -3.76 -6.79
N THR A 219 -17.99 -3.89 -7.80
CA THR A 219 -18.37 -4.28 -9.17
C THR A 219 -17.33 -5.22 -9.79
N SER A 220 -17.74 -6.03 -10.76
CA SER A 220 -16.79 -6.83 -11.56
C SER A 220 -15.93 -5.91 -12.42
N ARG A 221 -14.61 -6.16 -12.49
CA ARG A 221 -13.67 -5.40 -13.33
C ARG A 221 -14.12 -5.29 -14.80
N LYS A 222 -14.83 -6.29 -15.34
CA LYS A 222 -15.44 -6.23 -16.69
C LYS A 222 -16.58 -5.22 -16.82
N LEU A 223 -17.40 -5.07 -15.78
CA LEU A 223 -18.55 -4.16 -15.75
C LEU A 223 -18.21 -2.76 -15.21
N ALA A 224 -17.02 -2.59 -14.61
CA ALA A 224 -16.51 -1.32 -14.13
C ALA A 224 -16.55 -0.23 -15.22
N PRO A 225 -17.08 0.98 -14.92
CA PRO A 225 -17.27 2.04 -15.92
C PRO A 225 -15.96 2.68 -16.40
N SER A 226 -14.93 2.72 -15.54
CA SER A 226 -13.56 3.08 -15.89
C SER A 226 -12.64 1.87 -15.89
N LEU A 227 -11.49 1.98 -16.55
CA LEU A 227 -10.44 0.99 -16.42
C LEU A 227 -9.87 0.99 -15.00
N VAL A 228 -9.64 -0.20 -14.46
CA VAL A 228 -8.86 -0.47 -13.24
C VAL A 228 -7.95 -1.64 -13.57
N THR A 229 -6.66 -1.55 -13.24
CA THR A 229 -5.75 -2.71 -13.26
C THR A 229 -5.55 -3.22 -11.85
N ILE A 230 -5.39 -4.54 -11.73
CA ILE A 230 -5.19 -5.22 -10.45
C ILE A 230 -3.80 -5.85 -10.44
N LEU A 231 -3.10 -5.58 -9.34
CA LEU A 231 -1.97 -6.35 -8.84
C LEU A 231 -2.49 -7.24 -7.71
N ASP A 232 -2.43 -8.56 -7.87
CA ASP A 232 -2.96 -9.52 -6.91
C ASP A 232 -1.87 -10.08 -5.97
N MET A 233 -2.29 -10.68 -4.85
CA MET A 233 -1.39 -11.35 -3.91
C MET A 233 -0.51 -12.44 -4.60
N LYS A 234 -1.02 -13.09 -5.64
CA LYS A 234 -0.26 -14.10 -6.38
C LYS A 234 0.93 -13.50 -7.12
N THR A 235 0.74 -12.36 -7.80
CA THR A 235 1.82 -11.65 -8.48
C THR A 235 2.91 -11.29 -7.47
N LEU A 236 2.56 -10.69 -6.33
CA LEU A 236 3.49 -10.38 -5.23
C LEU A 236 4.29 -11.60 -4.75
N GLU A 237 3.65 -12.77 -4.60
CA GLU A 237 4.34 -14.00 -4.17
C GLU A 237 5.28 -14.58 -5.25
N VAL A 238 4.90 -14.55 -6.54
CA VAL A 238 5.77 -15.09 -7.61
C VAL A 238 6.91 -14.15 -7.99
N THR A 239 6.79 -12.84 -7.75
CA THR A 239 7.88 -11.85 -7.93
C THR A 239 8.79 -11.73 -6.70
N ASN A 240 8.44 -12.38 -5.58
CA ASN A 240 9.13 -12.30 -4.29
C ASN A 240 9.17 -10.88 -3.70
N SER A 241 8.08 -10.11 -3.88
CA SER A 241 7.95 -8.74 -3.40
C SER A 241 7.73 -8.71 -1.88
N CYS A 242 8.58 -8.00 -1.15
CA CYS A 242 8.48 -7.85 0.31
C CYS A 242 7.57 -6.69 0.74
N ASP A 243 7.38 -5.71 -0.14
CA ASP A 243 6.66 -4.45 0.06
C ASP A 243 5.86 -4.06 -1.19
N LEU A 244 5.08 -2.98 -1.08
CA LEU A 244 4.26 -2.44 -2.17
C LEU A 244 5.09 -1.91 -3.35
N SER A 245 6.21 -1.19 -3.11
CA SER A 245 7.09 -0.65 -4.15
C SER A 245 7.65 -1.73 -5.09
N GLN A 246 7.97 -2.90 -4.53
CA GLN A 246 8.47 -4.06 -5.28
C GLN A 246 7.36 -4.74 -6.11
N GLY A 247 6.09 -4.52 -5.79
CA GLY A 247 4.94 -5.05 -6.53
C GLY A 247 4.49 -4.14 -7.68
N LEU A 248 4.40 -2.83 -7.43
CA LEU A 248 3.80 -1.86 -8.36
C LEU A 248 4.48 -1.76 -9.73
N ARG A 249 5.77 -2.13 -9.83
CA ARG A 249 6.50 -2.16 -11.10
C ARG A 249 5.94 -3.18 -12.13
N PHE A 250 5.19 -4.18 -11.68
CA PHE A 250 4.59 -5.22 -12.54
C PHE A 250 3.16 -4.88 -12.99
N GLN A 251 2.94 -3.63 -13.45
CA GLN A 251 1.66 -3.11 -13.96
C GLN A 251 1.88 -2.12 -15.12
N PRO A 252 0.98 -2.05 -16.12
CA PRO A 252 1.10 -1.08 -17.21
C PRO A 252 0.82 0.35 -16.71
N GLY A 253 1.49 1.34 -17.30
CA GLY A 253 1.41 2.73 -16.87
C GLY A 253 2.15 3.05 -15.57
N LEU A 254 2.72 2.08 -14.84
CA LEU A 254 3.47 2.34 -13.59
C LEU A 254 4.99 2.20 -13.77
N ARG A 255 5.75 3.15 -13.22
CA ARG A 255 7.21 3.02 -13.01
C ARG A 255 7.51 3.34 -11.55
N VAL A 256 8.23 2.46 -10.85
CA VAL A 256 8.76 2.74 -9.50
C VAL A 256 10.24 3.06 -9.63
N GLU A 257 10.72 4.08 -8.92
CA GLU A 257 12.13 4.47 -8.92
C GLU A 257 12.62 4.82 -7.51
N ASN A 258 13.93 4.68 -7.29
CA ASN A 258 14.61 5.39 -6.21
C ASN A 258 14.96 6.79 -6.71
N ASN A 259 14.67 7.82 -5.94
CA ASN A 259 14.98 9.21 -6.25
C ASN A 259 16.26 9.71 -5.58
N CYS A 260 16.78 9.00 -4.57
CA CYS A 260 17.97 9.43 -3.84
C CYS A 260 18.79 8.23 -3.33
N GLN A 261 20.06 8.19 -3.72
CA GLN A 261 21.04 7.13 -3.43
C GLN A 261 21.21 6.90 -1.93
N ASN A 262 21.51 7.98 -1.19
CA ASN A 262 21.84 7.93 0.23
C ASN A 262 20.64 7.60 1.14
N CYS A 263 19.41 7.85 0.68
CA CYS A 263 18.20 7.73 1.51
C CYS A 263 17.22 6.62 1.08
N GLY A 264 17.25 6.20 -0.18
CA GLY A 264 16.31 5.21 -0.70
C GLY A 264 14.86 5.71 -0.73
N PHE A 265 14.63 6.99 -1.05
CA PHE A 265 13.29 7.54 -1.32
C PHE A 265 12.70 6.88 -2.57
N THR A 266 11.67 6.04 -2.40
CA THR A 266 10.98 5.39 -3.52
C THR A 266 9.69 6.10 -3.90
N GLN A 267 9.57 6.58 -5.15
CA GLN A 267 8.29 7.08 -5.69
C GLN A 267 7.68 6.14 -6.75
N VAL A 268 6.37 6.22 -6.93
CA VAL A 268 5.66 5.63 -8.07
C VAL A 268 5.21 6.73 -9.03
N ARG A 269 5.63 6.62 -10.30
CA ARG A 269 5.10 7.44 -11.39
C ARG A 269 3.92 6.74 -12.07
N ILE A 270 2.85 7.49 -12.33
CA ILE A 270 1.66 7.01 -13.05
C ILE A 270 1.57 7.72 -14.40
N ASN A 271 1.68 6.96 -15.50
CA ASN A 271 1.75 7.47 -16.87
C ASN A 271 2.80 8.59 -17.05
N GLY A 272 3.89 8.56 -16.29
CA GLY A 272 4.96 9.57 -16.32
C GLY A 272 4.79 10.76 -15.35
N LEU A 273 3.60 10.95 -14.77
CA LEU A 273 3.37 11.89 -13.67
C LEU A 273 3.98 11.37 -12.37
N GLU A 274 4.51 12.27 -11.54
CA GLU A 274 5.28 12.01 -10.32
C GLU A 274 4.47 11.55 -9.10
N GLY A 275 5.18 11.11 -8.06
CA GLY A 275 4.65 10.64 -6.77
C GLY A 275 3.63 11.59 -6.13
N PRO A 276 3.89 12.91 -6.04
CA PRO A 276 2.93 13.88 -5.53
C PRO A 276 1.60 14.00 -6.29
N TYR A 277 1.49 13.37 -7.47
CA TYR A 277 0.24 13.26 -8.25
C TYR A 277 -0.47 11.90 -8.10
N SER A 278 0.03 11.04 -7.21
CA SER A 278 -0.37 9.63 -7.09
C SER A 278 -0.95 9.35 -5.70
N GLN A 279 -2.27 9.46 -5.54
CA GLN A 279 -2.90 9.31 -4.22
C GLN A 279 -2.90 7.84 -3.77
N ILE A 280 -2.22 7.55 -2.66
CA ILE A 280 -2.27 6.24 -1.98
C ILE A 280 -3.53 6.19 -1.10
N LEU A 281 -4.30 5.09 -1.20
CA LEU A 281 -5.45 4.80 -0.34
C LEU A 281 -5.27 3.45 0.34
N ILE A 282 -5.76 3.30 1.56
CA ILE A 282 -5.91 2.01 2.23
C ILE A 282 -7.40 1.79 2.50
N ASN A 283 -7.95 0.64 2.10
CA ASN A 283 -9.38 0.32 2.15
C ASN A 283 -10.27 1.42 1.55
N SER A 284 -9.82 2.05 0.45
CA SER A 284 -10.45 3.19 -0.23
C SER A 284 -10.50 4.50 0.59
N ARG A 285 -9.57 4.72 1.52
CA ARG A 285 -9.47 5.93 2.36
C ARG A 285 -8.08 6.60 2.22
N PRO A 286 -8.00 7.92 1.90
CA PRO A 286 -6.75 8.68 1.93
C PRO A 286 -6.34 8.92 3.39
N THR A 287 -5.61 7.95 3.95
CA THR A 287 -5.06 7.98 5.32
C THR A 287 -3.54 7.93 5.33
N VAL A 288 -2.92 7.93 4.16
CA VAL A 288 -1.50 8.26 4.01
C VAL A 288 -1.47 9.77 3.82
N GLY A 289 -1.06 10.50 4.85
CA GLY A 289 -0.87 11.95 4.81
C GLY A 289 0.37 12.36 4.02
N ALA A 290 0.72 13.64 4.11
CA ALA A 290 1.91 14.21 3.49
C ALA A 290 3.18 13.49 3.97
N LEU A 291 3.42 13.49 5.29
CA LEU A 291 4.62 12.98 5.99
C LEU A 291 4.88 11.48 5.78
N ALA A 292 3.89 10.72 5.30
CA ALA A 292 4.00 9.29 5.01
C ALA A 292 4.03 8.93 3.52
N ALA A 293 3.93 9.90 2.60
CA ALA A 293 3.81 9.60 1.16
C ALA A 293 5.12 9.06 0.56
N VAL A 294 6.24 9.74 0.85
CA VAL A 294 7.59 9.50 0.29
C VAL A 294 8.13 8.11 0.59
N TYR A 295 8.22 7.75 1.88
CA TYR A 295 8.75 6.44 2.30
C TYR A 295 7.67 5.34 2.35
N GLY A 296 6.39 5.72 2.21
CA GLY A 296 5.23 4.85 2.39
C GLY A 296 5.21 3.59 1.52
N LEU A 297 5.82 3.63 0.33
CA LEU A 297 5.80 2.51 -0.63
C LEU A 297 6.70 1.33 -0.23
N GLU A 298 7.87 1.56 0.39
CA GLU A 298 8.67 0.47 1.01
C GLU A 298 8.08 0.06 2.37
N GLN A 299 7.37 0.97 3.04
CA GLN A 299 6.84 0.79 4.38
C GLN A 299 5.61 -0.13 4.44
N ILE A 300 4.80 -0.22 3.39
CA ILE A 300 3.59 -1.05 3.34
C ILE A 300 3.96 -2.52 3.02
N PRO A 301 3.79 -3.48 3.96
CA PRO A 301 4.20 -4.88 3.74
C PRO A 301 3.35 -5.59 2.69
N ALA A 302 3.97 -6.41 1.83
CA ALA A 302 3.23 -7.19 0.85
C ALA A 302 2.23 -8.19 1.50
N ASN A 303 2.48 -8.65 2.73
CA ASN A 303 1.66 -9.67 3.39
C ASN A 303 0.38 -9.15 4.07
N MET A 304 0.14 -7.84 4.13
CA MET A 304 -1.17 -7.29 4.54
C MET A 304 -2.15 -7.07 3.36
N ILE A 305 -1.62 -7.13 2.14
CA ILE A 305 -2.34 -6.83 0.90
C ILE A 305 -3.12 -8.07 0.42
N GLU A 306 -4.39 -7.89 0.08
CA GLU A 306 -5.18 -8.85 -0.70
C GLU A 306 -5.00 -8.61 -2.20
N ARG A 307 -5.11 -7.34 -2.59
CA ARG A 307 -4.87 -6.80 -3.93
C ARG A 307 -4.60 -5.30 -3.86
N VAL A 308 -3.98 -4.77 -4.90
CA VAL A 308 -3.89 -3.32 -5.16
C VAL A 308 -4.71 -3.01 -6.41
N GLU A 309 -5.66 -2.09 -6.28
CA GLU A 309 -6.46 -1.56 -7.38
C GLU A 309 -5.85 -0.23 -7.85
N VAL A 310 -5.48 -0.16 -9.13
CA VAL A 310 -4.82 1.02 -9.72
C VAL A 310 -5.74 1.69 -10.72
N MET A 311 -5.97 3.00 -10.55
CA MET A 311 -6.67 3.87 -11.49
C MET A 311 -5.72 4.94 -12.01
N ARG A 312 -5.80 5.25 -13.32
CA ARG A 312 -4.93 6.19 -14.02
C ARG A 312 -5.75 7.38 -14.54
N GLY A 313 -5.13 8.57 -14.56
CA GLY A 313 -5.80 9.85 -14.79
C GLY A 313 -6.51 10.41 -13.55
N GLY A 314 -7.11 11.60 -13.69
CA GLY A 314 -7.71 12.36 -12.59
C GLY A 314 -8.69 11.56 -11.73
N GLY A 315 -8.24 11.17 -10.54
CA GLY A 315 -9.02 10.43 -9.53
C GLY A 315 -9.75 11.33 -8.54
N SER A 316 -9.47 12.65 -8.52
CA SER A 316 -10.01 13.58 -7.52
C SER A 316 -11.54 13.62 -7.48
N ALA A 317 -12.19 13.50 -8.63
CA ALA A 317 -13.64 13.39 -8.75
C ALA A 317 -14.27 12.22 -7.95
N LEU A 318 -13.46 11.27 -7.47
CA LEU A 318 -13.86 10.31 -6.42
C LEU A 318 -13.12 10.49 -5.09
N PHE A 319 -11.82 10.78 -5.10
CA PHE A 319 -10.96 10.58 -3.91
C PHE A 319 -10.36 11.86 -3.29
N GLY A 320 -10.65 13.04 -3.84
CA GLY A 320 -10.20 14.33 -3.31
C GLY A 320 -8.86 14.81 -3.88
N SER A 321 -8.14 15.65 -3.13
CA SER A 321 -6.87 16.26 -3.53
C SER A 321 -5.79 15.23 -3.93
N SER A 322 -4.79 15.70 -4.69
CA SER A 322 -3.54 15.00 -5.05
C SER A 322 -3.68 13.81 -6.01
N ALA A 323 -4.88 13.28 -6.22
CA ALA A 323 -5.17 12.24 -7.22
C ALA A 323 -5.17 12.77 -8.68
N ILE A 324 -4.11 13.46 -9.10
CA ILE A 324 -3.96 14.10 -10.43
C ILE A 324 -3.60 13.11 -11.53
N GLY A 325 -2.61 12.25 -11.28
CA GLY A 325 -2.10 11.25 -12.20
C GLY A 325 -2.73 9.88 -12.00
N GLY A 326 -3.17 9.57 -10.78
CA GLY A 326 -3.93 8.37 -10.49
C GLY A 326 -4.14 8.11 -9.01
N VAL A 327 -4.57 6.87 -8.73
CA VAL A 327 -4.89 6.36 -7.40
C VAL A 327 -4.36 4.93 -7.26
N VAL A 328 -3.68 4.66 -6.14
CA VAL A 328 -3.19 3.34 -5.75
C VAL A 328 -3.94 2.90 -4.49
N ASN A 329 -4.95 2.05 -4.65
CA ASN A 329 -5.84 1.63 -3.56
C ASN A 329 -5.52 0.22 -3.06
N ILE A 330 -4.99 0.14 -1.85
CA ILE A 330 -4.58 -1.09 -1.18
C ILE A 330 -5.78 -1.67 -0.44
N ILE A 331 -6.21 -2.87 -0.83
CA ILE A 331 -7.27 -3.60 -0.13
C ILE A 331 -6.62 -4.58 0.85
N THR A 332 -6.92 -4.42 2.14
CA THR A 332 -6.36 -5.27 3.21
C THR A 332 -7.09 -6.61 3.31
N ARG A 333 -6.33 -7.68 3.59
CA ARG A 333 -6.81 -9.08 3.60
C ARG A 333 -7.89 -9.36 4.64
N GLU A 334 -9.07 -9.80 4.20
CA GLU A 334 -10.19 -10.17 5.09
C GLU A 334 -10.18 -11.69 5.45
N PRO A 335 -10.47 -12.08 6.71
CA PRO A 335 -10.51 -13.49 7.13
C PRO A 335 -11.69 -14.28 6.52
N ILE A 336 -11.43 -15.08 5.49
CA ILE A 336 -12.42 -16.02 4.89
C ILE A 336 -12.43 -17.42 5.53
N ARG A 337 -11.29 -17.89 6.05
CA ARG A 337 -11.10 -19.19 6.72
C ARG A 337 -10.11 -19.08 7.87
N ASN A 338 -10.10 -20.07 8.76
CA ASN A 338 -9.01 -20.23 9.71
C ASN A 338 -7.74 -20.59 8.92
N SER A 339 -6.64 -19.88 9.16
CA SER A 339 -5.36 -20.12 8.50
C SER A 339 -4.20 -19.62 9.33
N GLY A 340 -3.02 -20.22 9.15
CA GLY A 340 -1.75 -19.70 9.66
C GLY A 340 -0.69 -19.71 8.58
N GLU A 341 0.13 -18.68 8.51
CA GLU A 341 1.26 -18.58 7.58
C GLU A 341 2.43 -17.89 8.29
N VAL A 342 3.62 -18.45 8.17
CA VAL A 342 4.89 -17.82 8.56
C VAL A 342 5.86 -17.99 7.40
N SER A 343 6.51 -16.92 6.99
CA SER A 343 7.59 -16.99 6.00
C SER A 343 8.83 -16.25 6.47
N HIS A 344 9.98 -16.70 5.98
CA HIS A 344 11.26 -16.03 6.14
C HIS A 344 12.01 -16.10 4.81
N ASN A 345 12.37 -14.94 4.26
CA ASN A 345 13.21 -14.80 3.08
C ASN A 345 14.52 -14.11 3.46
N THR A 346 15.64 -14.70 3.09
CA THR A 346 16.96 -14.07 3.15
C THR A 346 17.46 -13.78 1.74
N LEU A 347 18.12 -12.64 1.58
CA LEU A 347 18.62 -12.10 0.32
C LEU A 347 20.02 -11.53 0.56
N ASN A 348 20.91 -11.66 -0.43
CA ASN A 348 22.30 -11.22 -0.37
C ASN A 348 22.63 -10.36 -1.59
N TYR A 349 23.17 -9.16 -1.36
CA TYR A 349 23.48 -8.20 -2.41
C TYR A 349 24.81 -8.53 -3.09
N ASN A 350 24.78 -8.75 -4.39
CA ASN A 350 25.88 -9.05 -5.32
C ASN A 350 26.86 -10.18 -4.92
N GLY A 351 26.52 -11.05 -3.97
CA GLY A 351 27.44 -12.07 -3.44
C GLY A 351 28.35 -11.55 -2.29
N THR A 352 28.05 -10.38 -1.73
CA THR A 352 28.88 -9.65 -0.75
C THR A 352 28.53 -10.01 0.71
N GLY A 353 28.99 -9.20 1.67
CA GLY A 353 28.63 -9.33 3.08
C GLY A 353 27.26 -8.76 3.48
N SER A 354 26.58 -7.97 2.63
CA SER A 354 25.33 -7.29 2.98
C SER A 354 24.08 -8.13 2.66
N TRP A 355 23.15 -8.20 3.61
CA TRP A 355 21.94 -9.03 3.54
C TRP A 355 20.65 -8.20 3.65
N GLN A 356 19.55 -8.79 3.19
CA GLN A 356 18.21 -8.41 3.60
C GLN A 356 17.45 -9.65 4.09
N GLN A 357 16.90 -9.57 5.30
CA GLN A 357 16.07 -10.60 5.93
C GLN A 357 14.66 -10.07 6.12
N SER A 358 13.64 -10.79 5.64
CA SER A 358 12.23 -10.47 5.84
C SER A 358 11.52 -11.66 6.44
N THR A 359 11.11 -11.54 7.71
CA THR A 359 10.24 -12.50 8.38
C THR A 359 8.83 -11.94 8.42
N THR A 360 7.84 -12.68 7.93
CA THR A 360 6.42 -12.30 7.97
C THR A 360 5.59 -13.37 8.68
N PHE A 361 4.46 -12.96 9.25
CA PHE A 361 3.42 -13.88 9.71
C PHE A 361 2.02 -13.36 9.38
N ASN A 362 1.09 -14.28 9.18
CA ASN A 362 -0.35 -14.03 9.06
C ASN A 362 -1.12 -15.11 9.82
N ALA A 363 -2.15 -14.71 10.58
CA ALA A 363 -3.03 -15.63 11.28
C ALA A 363 -4.48 -15.17 11.16
N SER A 364 -5.36 -16.05 10.68
CA SER A 364 -6.78 -15.76 10.49
C SER A 364 -7.64 -16.67 11.37
N ILE A 365 -8.63 -16.09 12.05
CA ILE A 365 -9.59 -16.82 12.91
C ILE A 365 -11.00 -16.32 12.62
N LEU A 366 -11.93 -17.23 12.35
CA LEU A 366 -13.37 -16.97 12.28
C LEU A 366 -14.10 -17.71 13.39
N THR A 367 -15.23 -17.14 13.81
CA THR A 367 -16.24 -17.83 14.62
C THR A 367 -16.96 -18.93 13.82
N ASP A 368 -17.44 -19.99 14.49
CA ASP A 368 -18.28 -21.07 13.90
C ASP A 368 -19.57 -20.58 13.22
N SER A 369 -19.98 -19.35 13.53
CA SER A 369 -21.15 -18.68 12.93
C SER A 369 -20.78 -17.80 11.73
N ARG A 370 -19.48 -17.62 11.48
CA ARG A 370 -18.86 -16.71 10.49
C ARG A 370 -19.41 -15.29 10.51
N LYS A 371 -19.91 -14.87 11.68
CA LYS A 371 -20.39 -13.51 11.98
C LYS A 371 -19.26 -12.56 12.34
N ALA A 372 -18.28 -13.05 13.09
CA ALA A 372 -17.05 -12.33 13.36
C ALA A 372 -15.82 -13.14 12.92
N GLY A 373 -14.78 -12.43 12.52
CA GLY A 373 -13.45 -12.96 12.22
C GLY A 373 -12.40 -11.86 12.26
N ILE A 374 -11.15 -12.26 12.51
CA ILE A 374 -9.97 -11.38 12.54
C ILE A 374 -8.80 -12.05 11.80
N THR A 375 -8.09 -11.28 10.97
CA THR A 375 -6.76 -11.61 10.43
C THR A 375 -5.75 -10.67 11.07
N VAL A 376 -4.74 -11.23 11.74
CA VAL A 376 -3.55 -10.51 12.21
C VAL A 376 -2.42 -10.73 11.21
N PHE A 377 -1.62 -9.71 10.97
CA PHE A 377 -0.42 -9.76 10.12
C PHE A 377 0.75 -9.06 10.81
N GLY A 378 1.97 -9.44 10.45
CA GLY A 378 3.15 -8.66 10.79
C GLY A 378 4.36 -8.99 9.92
N GLN A 379 5.35 -8.10 9.98
CA GLN A 379 6.63 -8.19 9.28
C GLN A 379 7.74 -7.65 10.19
N ASN A 380 8.92 -8.28 10.15
CA ASN A 380 10.18 -7.72 10.60
C ASN A 380 11.17 -7.84 9.44
N ARG A 381 11.45 -6.71 8.78
CA ARG A 381 12.39 -6.56 7.67
C ARG A 381 13.65 -5.86 8.17
N VAL A 382 14.80 -6.48 7.94
CA VAL A 382 16.13 -5.89 8.17
C VAL A 382 16.90 -5.91 6.86
N ARG A 383 17.50 -4.79 6.46
CA ARG A 383 18.40 -4.64 5.31
C ARG A 383 19.68 -4.00 5.83
N ASP A 384 20.81 -4.67 5.66
CA ASP A 384 22.12 -4.06 5.85
C ASP A 384 22.34 -3.00 4.77
N ALA A 385 23.09 -1.94 5.07
CA ALA A 385 23.49 -1.00 4.03
C ALA A 385 24.33 -1.69 2.94
N PHE A 386 24.28 -1.15 1.73
CA PHE A 386 25.08 -1.62 0.60
C PHE A 386 25.84 -0.45 -0.03
N ASP A 387 27.15 -0.63 -0.11
CA ASP A 387 28.16 0.20 -0.77
C ASP A 387 28.55 -0.56 -2.06
N TYR A 388 28.46 0.10 -3.22
CA TYR A 388 28.63 -0.54 -4.52
C TYR A 388 30.07 -0.49 -5.04
N ASP A 389 30.70 0.69 -5.03
CA ASP A 389 32.05 0.92 -5.57
C ASP A 389 33.14 1.08 -4.51
N ASN A 390 32.79 1.02 -3.22
CA ASN A 390 33.67 0.99 -2.05
C ASN A 390 34.28 2.37 -1.69
N ASP A 391 33.52 3.45 -1.94
CA ASP A 391 33.86 4.82 -1.51
C ASP A 391 33.63 5.05 0.00
N GLY A 392 32.87 4.16 0.67
CA GLY A 392 32.54 4.22 2.09
C GLY A 392 31.20 4.87 2.44
N PHE A 393 30.44 5.31 1.43
CA PHE A 393 29.06 5.78 1.51
C PHE A 393 28.09 4.62 1.22
N SER A 394 26.82 4.88 0.86
CA SER A 394 25.86 3.79 0.60
C SER A 394 24.78 4.13 -0.44
N GLU A 395 24.60 3.19 -1.38
CA GLU A 395 23.64 3.26 -2.49
C GLU A 395 22.30 2.59 -2.12
N LEU A 396 22.31 1.78 -1.06
CA LEU A 396 21.11 1.32 -0.37
C LEU A 396 21.27 1.59 1.13
N ALA A 397 20.42 2.47 1.66
CA ALA A 397 20.31 2.72 3.10
C ALA A 397 19.97 1.45 3.90
N GLU A 398 20.59 1.32 5.08
CA GLU A 398 20.20 0.37 6.12
C GLU A 398 18.72 0.57 6.47
N LEU A 399 17.99 -0.53 6.71
CA LEU A 399 16.56 -0.51 7.03
C LEU A 399 16.24 -1.50 8.13
N LYS A 400 15.48 -1.09 9.14
CA LYS A 400 14.92 -1.95 10.20
C LYS A 400 13.44 -1.58 10.37
N ASN A 401 12.57 -2.21 9.59
CA ASN A 401 11.11 -2.02 9.62
C ASN A 401 10.44 -3.16 10.40
N ARG A 402 9.56 -2.81 11.33
CA ARG A 402 8.67 -3.70 12.08
C ARG A 402 7.25 -3.21 11.93
N THR A 403 6.38 -4.04 11.35
CA THR A 403 4.96 -3.75 11.21
C THR A 403 4.13 -4.84 11.89
N LEU A 404 3.06 -4.43 12.60
CA LEU A 404 2.06 -5.30 13.21
C LEU A 404 0.67 -4.69 12.99
N GLY A 405 -0.28 -5.48 12.51
CA GLY A 405 -1.64 -5.01 12.31
C GLY A 405 -2.68 -6.11 12.24
N PHE A 406 -3.95 -5.70 12.11
CA PHE A 406 -5.06 -6.62 11.90
C PHE A 406 -6.17 -6.00 11.06
N HIS A 407 -6.97 -6.87 10.44
CA HIS A 407 -8.26 -6.57 9.85
C HIS A 407 -9.32 -7.45 10.52
N SER A 408 -10.43 -6.86 10.96
CA SER A 408 -11.49 -7.53 11.72
C SER A 408 -12.88 -7.14 11.21
N PHE A 409 -13.84 -8.06 11.28
CA PHE A 409 -15.25 -7.75 10.99
C PHE A 409 -16.23 -8.33 12.02
N LEU A 410 -17.39 -7.68 12.12
CA LEU A 410 -18.57 -8.11 12.87
C LEU A 410 -19.84 -7.86 12.04
N LYS A 411 -20.45 -8.95 11.53
CA LYS A 411 -21.75 -8.95 10.86
C LYS A 411 -22.87 -8.80 11.88
N THR A 412 -23.36 -7.58 12.03
CA THR A 412 -24.41 -7.21 12.99
C THR A 412 -25.80 -7.70 12.57
N GLY A 413 -26.04 -7.87 11.26
CA GLY A 413 -27.32 -8.29 10.69
C GLY A 413 -27.19 -9.36 9.61
N LEU A 414 -28.25 -9.59 8.84
CA LEU A 414 -28.19 -10.35 7.58
C LEU A 414 -27.60 -9.52 6.44
N TYR A 415 -27.69 -8.18 6.54
CA TYR A 415 -27.34 -7.22 5.51
C TYR A 415 -26.43 -6.10 6.03
N SER A 416 -25.84 -6.25 7.23
CA SER A 416 -25.02 -5.21 7.85
C SER A 416 -23.76 -5.76 8.52
N LYS A 417 -22.66 -5.03 8.35
CA LYS A 417 -21.29 -5.42 8.72
C LYS A 417 -20.55 -4.20 9.25
N LEU A 418 -19.90 -4.37 10.40
CA LEU A 418 -18.88 -3.46 10.89
C LEU A 418 -17.51 -4.05 10.55
N THR A 419 -16.62 -3.25 9.96
CA THR A 419 -15.20 -3.58 9.75
C THR A 419 -14.35 -2.65 10.60
N PHE A 420 -13.27 -3.18 11.19
CA PHE A 420 -12.28 -2.45 11.96
C PHE A 420 -10.88 -2.94 11.59
N ASP A 421 -10.01 -2.02 11.16
CA ASP A 421 -8.60 -2.29 10.83
C ASP A 421 -7.66 -1.39 11.64
N TYR A 422 -6.45 -1.91 11.89
CA TYR A 422 -5.39 -1.21 12.61
C TYR A 422 -4.00 -1.67 12.13
N ARG A 423 -3.06 -0.74 12.06
CA ARG A 423 -1.64 -0.96 11.76
C ARG A 423 -0.78 -0.11 12.70
N ASN A 424 0.24 -0.71 13.29
CA ASN A 424 1.38 -0.04 13.91
C ASN A 424 2.65 -0.41 13.14
N MET A 425 3.54 0.57 12.97
CA MET A 425 4.84 0.39 12.35
C MET A 425 5.89 1.21 13.09
N HIS A 426 7.09 0.62 13.24
CA HIS A 426 8.33 1.32 13.53
C HIS A 426 9.32 1.05 12.39
N GLU A 427 9.89 2.09 11.81
CA GLU A 427 10.96 1.99 10.82
C GLU A 427 12.13 2.87 11.21
N HIS A 428 13.29 2.26 11.42
CA HIS A 428 14.59 2.93 11.41
C HIS A 428 15.22 2.79 10.02
N ARG A 429 15.77 3.88 9.49
CA ARG A 429 16.46 3.94 8.19
C ARG A 429 17.72 4.80 8.33
N ARG A 430 18.86 4.37 7.77
CA ARG A 430 20.09 5.19 7.70
C ARG A 430 20.90 4.92 6.44
N GLY A 431 21.34 5.97 5.75
CA GLY A 431 22.37 5.88 4.71
C GLY A 431 23.24 7.13 4.63
N GLY A 432 24.13 7.18 3.64
CA GLY A 432 25.35 7.99 3.67
C GLY A 432 26.56 7.18 4.17
N ASP A 433 27.57 7.84 4.75
CA ASP A 433 28.82 7.21 5.19
C ASP A 433 28.89 6.92 6.71
N ARG A 434 30.04 6.36 7.13
CA ARG A 434 30.46 6.19 8.54
C ARG A 434 29.36 5.63 9.45
N LEU A 435 28.56 4.69 8.94
CA LEU A 435 27.31 4.16 9.53
C LEU A 435 27.42 3.53 10.93
N LYS A 436 28.63 3.45 11.51
CA LYS A 436 28.92 2.96 12.87
C LYS A 436 29.13 4.08 13.90
N LEU A 437 29.26 5.33 13.45
CA LEU A 437 29.41 6.53 14.29
C LEU A 437 28.04 7.21 14.50
N GLN A 438 27.96 8.30 15.27
CA GLN A 438 26.75 9.13 15.34
C GLN A 438 26.44 9.80 13.99
N PRO A 439 25.19 10.24 13.74
CA PRO A 439 24.82 10.93 12.50
C PRO A 439 25.64 12.19 12.20
N PHE A 440 26.03 12.95 13.23
CA PHE A 440 26.88 14.14 13.11
C PHE A 440 28.39 13.86 13.01
N GLU A 441 28.79 12.59 12.90
CA GLU A 441 30.20 12.18 12.71
C GLU A 441 30.47 11.68 11.26
N ALA A 442 29.44 11.71 10.40
CA ALA A 442 29.46 11.34 8.98
C ALA A 442 29.58 12.56 8.05
N TYR A 443 30.16 12.41 6.86
CA TYR A 443 30.19 13.45 5.82
C TYR A 443 28.79 13.74 5.29
N ILE A 444 28.03 12.69 4.99
CA ILE A 444 26.61 12.72 4.68
C ILE A 444 25.91 11.69 5.56
N THR A 445 24.82 12.07 6.22
CA THR A 445 23.89 11.08 6.77
C THR A 445 22.46 11.57 6.66
N GLU A 446 21.63 10.73 6.06
CA GLU A 446 20.19 10.74 6.32
C GLU A 446 19.86 9.61 7.30
N GLN A 447 19.21 9.93 8.42
CA GLN A 447 18.72 8.95 9.38
C GLN A 447 17.29 9.28 9.82
N LEU A 448 16.37 8.33 9.66
CA LEU A 448 14.95 8.49 9.97
C LEU A 448 14.46 7.42 10.94
N GLU A 449 13.63 7.85 11.90
CA GLU A 449 12.88 7.01 12.83
C GLU A 449 11.38 7.33 12.68
N HIS A 450 10.63 6.46 12.00
CA HIS A 450 9.19 6.60 11.81
C HIS A 450 8.41 5.74 12.81
N TYR A 451 7.42 6.33 13.48
CA TYR A 451 6.42 5.66 14.31
C TYR A 451 5.03 5.95 13.75
N ILE A 452 4.48 5.01 12.98
CA ILE A 452 3.19 5.17 12.29
C ILE A 452 2.13 4.33 12.97
N ASN A 453 0.99 4.94 13.28
CA ASN A 453 -0.19 4.26 13.83
C ASN A 453 -1.40 4.68 13.01
N GLY A 454 -2.02 3.73 12.29
CA GLY A 454 -3.17 3.99 11.43
C GLY A 454 -4.29 2.98 11.64
N GLY A 455 -5.53 3.36 11.32
CA GLY A 455 -6.65 2.44 11.40
C GLY A 455 -7.96 3.02 10.87
N GLY A 456 -8.91 2.14 10.57
CA GLY A 456 -10.19 2.46 9.97
C GLY A 456 -11.35 1.73 10.63
N LEU A 457 -12.51 2.40 10.71
CA LEU A 457 -13.79 1.84 11.07
C LEU A 457 -14.78 2.10 9.94
N ASN A 458 -15.50 1.07 9.49
CA ASN A 458 -16.54 1.17 8.47
C ASN A 458 -17.78 0.36 8.88
N PHE A 459 -18.92 1.02 9.05
CA PHE A 459 -20.22 0.37 9.15
C PHE A 459 -20.90 0.41 7.78
N SER A 460 -21.14 -0.77 7.21
CA SER A 460 -21.95 -0.93 6.00
C SER A 460 -23.29 -1.61 6.29
N ARG A 461 -24.33 -1.17 5.57
CA ARG A 461 -25.66 -1.78 5.57
C ARG A 461 -26.28 -1.72 4.18
N THR A 462 -26.74 -2.86 3.69
CA THR A 462 -27.62 -3.01 2.54
C THR A 462 -29.07 -3.24 3.01
N ASP A 463 -30.05 -3.11 2.13
CA ASP A 463 -31.38 -3.72 2.28
C ASP A 463 -31.38 -5.22 1.87
N SER A 464 -32.55 -5.85 1.85
CA SER A 464 -32.72 -7.24 1.39
C SER A 464 -32.56 -7.39 -0.11
N ASP A 465 -32.96 -6.37 -0.86
CA ASP A 465 -33.20 -6.45 -2.29
C ASP A 465 -31.94 -6.03 -3.09
N GLY A 466 -30.96 -5.45 -2.40
CA GLY A 466 -29.70 -4.96 -2.97
C GLY A 466 -29.80 -3.56 -3.57
N ASN A 467 -30.89 -2.84 -3.32
CA ASN A 467 -31.19 -1.56 -3.96
C ASN A 467 -30.70 -0.36 -3.13
N ASN A 468 -30.76 -0.43 -1.80
CA ASN A 468 -30.21 0.57 -0.89
C ASN A 468 -28.91 0.07 -0.27
N ALA A 469 -27.84 0.87 -0.32
CA ALA A 469 -26.66 0.64 0.51
C ALA A 469 -26.17 1.93 1.18
N LEU A 470 -25.76 1.83 2.44
CA LEU A 470 -25.19 2.89 3.25
C LEU A 470 -23.82 2.43 3.79
N SER A 471 -22.82 3.29 3.71
CA SER A 471 -21.52 3.15 4.38
C SER A 471 -21.24 4.41 5.22
N LEU A 472 -20.91 4.21 6.49
CA LEU A 472 -20.44 5.24 7.42
C LEU A 472 -19.03 4.87 7.85
N TYR A 473 -18.07 5.78 7.67
CA TYR A 473 -16.66 5.48 7.90
C TYR A 473 -15.92 6.62 8.60
N ALA A 474 -14.94 6.22 9.42
CA ALA A 474 -13.92 7.11 9.97
C ALA A 474 -12.58 6.38 9.93
N SER A 475 -11.50 7.10 9.67
CA SER A 475 -10.15 6.53 9.62
C SER A 475 -9.12 7.59 9.98
N ALA A 476 -8.02 7.18 10.59
CA ALA A 476 -6.97 8.09 11.02
C ALA A 476 -5.58 7.47 10.80
N GLN A 477 -4.58 8.33 10.66
CA GLN A 477 -3.17 7.96 10.78
C GLN A 477 -2.45 9.05 11.58
N HIS A 478 -1.68 8.62 12.58
CA HIS A 478 -0.70 9.44 13.27
C HIS A 478 0.70 9.00 12.84
N VAL A 479 1.54 9.94 12.42
CA VAL A 479 2.95 9.74 12.09
C VAL A 479 3.77 10.58 13.06
N LEU A 480 4.77 9.97 13.69
CA LEU A 480 5.88 10.71 14.31
C LEU A 480 7.15 10.31 13.55
N ARG A 481 7.84 11.29 12.98
CA ARG A 481 9.18 11.15 12.41
C ARG A 481 10.18 11.88 13.31
N LEU A 482 11.25 11.20 13.70
CA LEU A 482 12.49 11.86 14.09
C LEU A 482 13.44 11.75 12.91
N SER A 483 14.02 12.86 12.48
CA SER A 483 14.92 12.93 11.34
C SER A 483 16.29 13.48 11.74
N TYR A 484 17.28 13.15 10.93
CA TYR A 484 18.55 13.84 10.85
C TYR A 484 18.96 13.88 9.38
N TYR A 485 19.21 15.07 8.85
CA TYR A 485 19.72 15.28 7.49
C TYR A 485 20.98 16.13 7.60
N GLY A 486 22.16 15.52 7.56
CA GLY A 486 23.44 16.20 7.78
C GLY A 486 24.40 16.06 6.60
N GLY A 487 25.18 17.11 6.35
CA GLY A 487 26.19 17.21 5.29
C GLY A 487 27.43 18.00 5.74
N GLY A 488 28.56 17.82 5.06
CA GLY A 488 29.83 18.55 5.29
C GLY A 488 30.81 17.88 6.29
N ASP A 489 32.04 18.41 6.38
CA ASP A 489 33.18 17.71 7.01
C ASP A 489 33.19 17.73 8.56
N PRO A 490 33.13 16.57 9.24
CA PRO A 490 33.35 16.48 10.68
C PRO A 490 34.78 16.78 11.19
N MET A 491 35.79 16.92 10.33
CA MET A 491 37.22 16.87 10.71
C MET A 491 38.05 17.95 10.02
N VAL A 492 38.35 19.04 10.72
CA VAL A 492 39.29 20.08 10.25
C VAL A 492 40.65 19.88 10.94
N SER A 493 41.67 19.57 10.15
CA SER A 493 42.98 19.08 10.63
C SER A 493 44.03 20.18 10.82
N GLU A 494 44.08 21.15 9.90
CA GLU A 494 44.83 22.41 10.00
C GLU A 494 43.94 23.53 9.45
N ALA A 495 43.96 24.72 10.05
CA ALA A 495 43.09 25.83 9.66
C ALA A 495 43.65 27.21 10.05
N THR A 496 43.45 28.18 9.17
CA THR A 496 43.56 29.62 9.42
C THR A 496 42.38 30.14 10.25
N ALA A 497 42.38 31.44 10.57
CA ALA A 497 41.33 32.03 11.40
C ALA A 497 39.94 31.99 10.77
N ASP A 498 39.86 32.07 9.44
CA ASP A 498 38.60 32.07 8.70
C ASP A 498 38.10 30.61 8.52
N GLU A 499 38.97 29.69 8.12
CA GLU A 499 38.67 28.24 8.05
C GLU A 499 38.24 27.66 9.41
N LEU A 500 38.72 28.22 10.54
CA LEU A 500 38.23 27.86 11.87
C LEU A 500 36.79 28.32 12.12
N GLN A 501 36.37 29.48 11.59
CA GLN A 501 34.99 29.94 11.71
C GLN A 501 34.06 29.08 10.86
N ASP A 502 34.45 28.76 9.63
CA ASP A 502 33.71 27.83 8.76
C ASP A 502 33.61 26.43 9.40
N ALA A 503 34.68 25.95 10.04
CA ALA A 503 34.68 24.71 10.81
C ALA A 503 33.69 24.74 11.99
N PHE A 504 33.58 25.87 12.70
CA PHE A 504 32.61 26.03 13.78
C PHE A 504 31.18 26.06 13.25
N ASP A 505 30.90 26.81 12.19
CA ASP A 505 29.53 26.94 11.65
C ASP A 505 29.06 25.66 10.94
N ASN A 506 29.96 24.95 10.26
CA ASN A 506 29.71 23.61 9.75
C ASN A 506 29.35 22.61 10.88
N ASN A 507 30.16 22.56 11.95
CA ASN A 507 29.88 21.67 13.08
C ASN A 507 28.63 22.08 13.86
N ASN A 508 28.34 23.38 13.98
CA ASN A 508 27.08 23.88 14.56
C ASN A 508 25.88 23.39 13.73
N ALA A 509 25.90 23.58 12.40
CA ALA A 509 24.83 23.14 11.50
C ALA A 509 24.61 21.62 11.59
N ARG A 510 25.68 20.83 11.60
CA ARG A 510 25.62 19.37 11.71
C ARG A 510 25.09 18.93 13.08
N LEU A 511 25.46 19.60 14.17
CA LEU A 511 24.89 19.33 15.50
C LEU A 511 23.42 19.75 15.63
N THR A 512 22.95 20.76 14.88
CA THR A 512 21.54 21.19 14.86
C THR A 512 20.68 20.48 13.81
N SER A 513 21.24 19.66 12.92
CA SER A 513 20.55 19.00 11.80
C SER A 513 19.48 17.95 12.16
N TYR A 514 19.06 17.89 13.42
CA TYR A 514 17.96 17.05 13.89
C TYR A 514 16.58 17.68 13.61
N GLY A 515 15.60 16.84 13.27
CA GLY A 515 14.22 17.23 13.08
C GLY A 515 13.23 16.33 13.81
N ARG A 516 12.05 16.89 14.07
CA ARG A 516 10.89 16.22 14.64
C ARG A 516 9.64 16.67 13.89
N SER A 517 9.16 15.79 13.02
CA SER A 517 7.90 15.97 12.27
C SER A 517 6.81 15.13 12.93
N THR A 518 5.60 15.67 13.07
CA THR A 518 4.42 14.94 13.55
C THR A 518 3.21 15.29 12.71
N GLU A 519 2.43 14.27 12.34
CA GLU A 519 1.28 14.40 11.46
C GLU A 519 0.08 13.65 12.05
N LEU A 520 -1.12 14.22 11.91
CA LEU A 520 -2.39 13.55 12.22
C LEU A 520 -3.41 13.77 11.10
N THR A 521 -3.40 12.85 10.13
CA THR A 521 -4.44 12.73 9.10
C THR A 521 -5.70 12.08 9.70
N PHE A 522 -6.84 12.73 9.56
CA PHE A 522 -8.15 12.20 9.96
C PHE A 522 -9.18 12.37 8.84
N GLN A 523 -9.85 11.28 8.49
CA GLN A 523 -10.99 11.28 7.57
C GLN A 523 -12.25 10.76 8.26
N ALA A 524 -13.38 11.42 8.01
CA ALA A 524 -14.72 10.88 8.26
C ALA A 524 -15.60 11.06 7.02
N GLY A 525 -16.56 10.15 6.81
CA GLY A 525 -17.48 10.28 5.69
C GLY A 525 -18.68 9.34 5.72
N THR A 526 -19.60 9.64 4.81
CA THR A 526 -20.81 8.86 4.53
C THR A 526 -20.96 8.67 3.03
N GLN A 527 -21.43 7.50 2.62
CA GLN A 527 -21.77 7.17 1.24
C GLN A 527 -23.10 6.44 1.22
N TYR A 528 -24.01 6.88 0.37
CA TYR A 528 -25.30 6.24 0.12
C TYR A 528 -25.43 5.92 -1.37
N MET A 529 -25.93 4.72 -1.66
CA MET A 529 -26.19 4.21 -3.00
C MET A 529 -27.66 3.79 -3.09
N TYR A 530 -28.34 4.20 -4.15
CA TYR A 530 -29.67 3.72 -4.52
C TYR A 530 -29.68 3.20 -5.97
N ARG A 531 -30.27 2.02 -6.18
CA ARG A 531 -30.53 1.46 -7.51
C ARG A 531 -31.99 1.63 -7.91
N PHE A 532 -32.20 2.23 -9.07
CA PHE A 532 -33.48 2.34 -9.74
C PHE A 532 -33.56 1.27 -10.83
N ASP A 533 -34.64 0.48 -10.86
CA ASP A 533 -34.95 -0.41 -11.99
C ASP A 533 -35.02 0.35 -13.33
N ARG A 534 -35.42 1.63 -13.26
CA ARG A 534 -35.33 2.59 -14.37
C ARG A 534 -35.28 4.03 -13.86
N LEU A 535 -34.27 4.79 -14.28
CA LEU A 535 -34.21 6.24 -14.16
C LEU A 535 -34.06 6.83 -15.57
N LEU A 536 -35.00 7.66 -16.01
CA LEU A 536 -35.14 8.12 -17.41
C LEU A 536 -35.32 6.94 -18.40
N PHE A 537 -34.22 6.40 -18.94
CA PHE A 537 -34.19 5.48 -20.08
C PHE A 537 -33.63 4.08 -19.76
N MET A 538 -32.88 3.90 -18.68
CA MET A 538 -32.21 2.64 -18.30
C MET A 538 -32.24 2.43 -16.78
N PRO A 539 -31.95 1.20 -16.28
CA PRO A 539 -31.61 0.99 -14.87
C PRO A 539 -30.44 1.89 -14.47
N ALA A 540 -30.43 2.38 -13.23
CA ALA A 540 -29.43 3.36 -12.79
C ALA A 540 -29.02 3.19 -11.33
N GLU A 541 -27.74 3.40 -11.05
CA GLU A 541 -27.18 3.42 -9.70
C GLU A 541 -26.73 4.86 -9.37
N VAL A 542 -27.50 5.55 -8.52
CA VAL A 542 -27.11 6.83 -7.95
C VAL A 542 -26.24 6.53 -6.74
N THR A 543 -25.05 7.15 -6.66
CA THR A 543 -24.19 7.11 -5.48
C THR A 543 -23.81 8.53 -5.11
N GLY A 544 -23.99 8.91 -3.84
CA GLY A 544 -23.58 10.20 -3.34
C GLY A 544 -23.01 10.10 -1.92
N GLY A 545 -22.28 11.11 -1.50
CA GLY A 545 -21.66 11.10 -0.18
C GLY A 545 -21.07 12.44 0.23
N LEU A 546 -20.74 12.52 1.52
CA LEU A 546 -20.08 13.65 2.16
C LEU A 546 -18.82 13.13 2.83
N GLU A 547 -17.73 13.89 2.72
CA GLU A 547 -16.45 13.59 3.36
C GLU A 547 -15.89 14.83 4.05
N TYR A 548 -15.21 14.62 5.17
CA TYR A 548 -14.34 15.58 5.82
C TYR A 548 -12.96 14.95 5.96
N LEU A 549 -11.95 15.60 5.40
CA LEU A 549 -10.55 15.27 5.60
C LEU A 549 -9.88 16.44 6.30
N GLN A 550 -9.11 16.16 7.35
CA GLN A 550 -8.25 17.13 8.00
C GLN A 550 -6.86 16.51 8.15
N ASP A 551 -5.84 17.32 7.89
CA ASP A 551 -4.48 17.02 8.29
C ASP A 551 -3.93 18.10 9.21
N ASN A 552 -3.05 17.70 10.13
CA ASN A 552 -2.37 18.54 11.10
C ASN A 552 -0.88 18.16 11.07
N LEU A 553 -0.10 18.87 10.27
CA LEU A 553 1.33 18.66 10.11
C LEU A 553 2.10 19.71 10.92
N ASN A 554 2.93 19.26 11.86
CA ASN A 554 3.88 20.11 12.57
C ASN A 554 5.30 19.58 12.40
N ASP A 555 6.21 20.41 11.92
CA ASP A 555 7.64 20.12 11.81
C ASP A 555 8.48 21.14 12.58
N VAL A 556 9.40 20.64 13.39
CA VAL A 556 10.43 21.44 14.07
C VAL A 556 11.78 20.80 13.78
N SER A 557 12.58 21.49 12.97
CA SER A 557 13.85 21.01 12.44
C SER A 557 14.92 22.10 12.53
N GLY A 558 16.10 21.77 13.06
CA GLY A 558 17.19 22.75 13.26
C GLY A 558 17.97 23.11 11.98
N TYR A 559 17.67 22.46 10.85
CA TYR A 559 18.07 22.88 9.51
C TYR A 559 17.08 23.90 8.89
N ARG A 560 15.89 24.11 9.49
CA ARG A 560 14.94 25.15 9.08
C ARG A 560 14.99 26.34 10.03
N ARG A 561 14.95 27.56 9.48
CA ARG A 561 14.87 28.81 10.29
C ARG A 561 13.52 28.99 10.98
N GLU A 562 12.45 28.53 10.35
CA GLU A 562 11.08 28.55 10.86
C GLU A 562 10.49 27.14 10.79
N GLY A 563 9.86 26.69 11.89
CA GLY A 563 9.12 25.44 11.92
C GLY A 563 7.79 25.56 11.18
N ILE A 564 7.28 24.43 10.67
CA ILE A 564 6.01 24.38 9.94
C ILE A 564 4.91 23.98 10.93
N ASP A 565 3.79 24.71 10.94
CA ASP A 565 2.54 24.33 11.59
C ASP A 565 1.40 24.54 10.58
N GLN A 566 1.03 23.46 9.88
CA GLN A 566 0.05 23.47 8.81
C GLN A 566 -1.13 22.57 9.14
N VAL A 567 -2.30 23.20 9.29
CA VAL A 567 -3.58 22.51 9.35
C VAL A 567 -4.28 22.63 8.00
N THR A 568 -4.48 21.50 7.32
CA THR A 568 -5.28 21.44 6.08
C THR A 568 -6.65 20.85 6.38
N ARG A 569 -7.69 21.34 5.69
CA ARG A 569 -9.07 20.90 5.88
C ARG A 569 -9.78 20.92 4.53
N ASN A 570 -10.35 19.79 4.16
CA ASN A 570 -11.19 19.64 2.99
C ASN A 570 -12.57 19.10 3.37
N SER A 571 -13.60 19.91 3.13
CA SER A 571 -15.00 19.50 3.24
C SER A 571 -15.56 19.24 1.85
N SER A 572 -16.02 18.02 1.60
CA SER A 572 -16.35 17.56 0.25
C SER A 572 -17.74 16.95 0.13
N ALA A 573 -18.37 17.13 -1.02
CA ALA A 573 -19.57 16.43 -1.44
C ALA A 573 -19.37 15.83 -2.83
N PHE A 574 -19.75 14.56 -3.02
CA PHE A 574 -19.71 13.90 -4.33
C PHE A 574 -21.06 13.32 -4.71
N LEU A 575 -21.37 13.34 -6.00
CA LEU A 575 -22.57 12.73 -6.57
C LEU A 575 -22.26 12.16 -7.95
N GLN A 576 -22.69 10.94 -8.20
CA GLN A 576 -22.64 10.27 -9.49
C GLN A 576 -23.94 9.52 -9.76
N ASN A 577 -24.30 9.37 -11.03
CA ASN A 577 -25.32 8.44 -11.51
C ASN A 577 -24.75 7.60 -12.63
N GLU A 578 -24.85 6.27 -12.50
CA GLU A 578 -24.45 5.29 -13.50
C GLU A 578 -25.68 4.59 -14.10
N TRP A 579 -26.11 4.99 -15.30
CA TRP A 579 -27.10 4.22 -16.08
C TRP A 579 -26.42 2.98 -16.66
N LYS A 580 -26.84 1.77 -16.30
CA LYS A 580 -26.15 0.54 -16.71
C LYS A 580 -27.04 -0.66 -17.01
N ASP A 581 -26.62 -1.44 -18.00
CA ASP A 581 -27.02 -2.82 -18.26
C ASP A 581 -25.76 -3.66 -18.58
N GLU A 582 -25.92 -4.89 -19.08
CA GLU A 582 -24.78 -5.74 -19.46
C GLU A 582 -23.90 -5.13 -20.56
N LYS A 583 -24.51 -4.42 -21.53
CA LYS A 583 -23.87 -3.88 -22.73
C LYS A 583 -23.40 -2.45 -22.59
N TRP A 584 -24.09 -1.61 -21.82
CA TRP A 584 -23.75 -0.19 -21.68
C TRP A 584 -23.58 0.20 -20.22
N SER A 585 -22.66 1.13 -19.95
CA SER A 585 -22.73 1.98 -18.76
C SER A 585 -22.40 3.43 -19.14
N PHE A 586 -23.24 4.36 -18.66
CA PHE A 586 -23.05 5.81 -18.78
C PHE A 586 -22.98 6.38 -17.36
N LEU A 587 -21.79 6.79 -16.91
CA LEU A 587 -21.60 7.40 -15.60
C LEU A 587 -21.35 8.89 -15.77
N LEU A 588 -22.25 9.72 -15.24
CA LEU A 588 -22.05 11.16 -15.06
C LEU A 588 -21.92 11.46 -13.56
N GLY A 589 -20.93 12.26 -13.18
CA GLY A 589 -20.77 12.66 -11.79
C GLY A 589 -19.78 13.80 -11.60
N GLY A 590 -19.59 14.18 -10.35
CA GLY A 590 -18.58 15.15 -9.97
C GLY A 590 -18.47 15.30 -8.45
N ARG A 591 -17.40 15.96 -8.05
CA ARG A 591 -17.08 16.29 -6.66
C ARG A 591 -16.96 17.81 -6.51
N LEU A 592 -17.48 18.32 -5.39
CA LEU A 592 -17.22 19.67 -4.89
C LEU A 592 -16.35 19.53 -3.63
N ASP A 593 -15.23 20.23 -3.62
CA ASP A 593 -14.29 20.30 -2.51
C ASP A 593 -14.14 21.75 -2.05
N LYS A 594 -14.25 21.98 -0.74
CA LYS A 594 -13.81 23.24 -0.11
C LYS A 594 -12.56 22.97 0.72
N HIS A 595 -11.41 23.23 0.11
CA HIS A 595 -10.13 23.29 0.80
C HIS A 595 -9.99 24.60 1.58
N ASN A 596 -9.26 24.61 2.69
CA ASN A 596 -8.98 25.83 3.45
C ASN A 596 -7.84 26.67 2.86
N LEU A 597 -6.86 26.05 2.19
CA LEU A 597 -5.74 26.73 1.52
C LEU A 597 -6.06 27.22 0.09
N VAL A 598 -7.33 27.20 -0.33
CA VAL A 598 -7.78 27.64 -1.66
C VAL A 598 -9.04 28.45 -1.49
N ASP A 599 -9.11 29.68 -2.02
CA ASP A 599 -10.24 30.60 -1.79
C ASP A 599 -11.56 30.09 -2.42
N GLY A 600 -11.48 29.51 -3.61
CA GLY A 600 -12.64 29.03 -4.36
C GLY A 600 -13.33 27.79 -3.79
N LEU A 601 -14.40 27.38 -4.48
CA LEU A 601 -14.89 26.00 -4.46
C LEU A 601 -14.28 25.27 -5.65
N ILE A 602 -13.70 24.09 -5.40
CA ILE A 602 -13.09 23.27 -6.44
C ILE A 602 -14.14 22.28 -6.92
N PHE A 603 -14.50 22.35 -8.20
CA PHE A 603 -15.32 21.35 -8.87
C PHE A 603 -14.44 20.43 -9.72
N SER A 604 -14.62 19.12 -9.57
CA SER A 604 -13.96 18.08 -10.36
C SER A 604 -15.03 17.19 -11.03
N PRO A 605 -15.41 17.44 -12.30
CA PRO A 605 -16.35 16.62 -13.03
C PRO A 605 -15.75 15.28 -13.47
N ARG A 606 -16.63 14.31 -13.76
CA ARG A 606 -16.29 13.01 -14.34
C ARG A 606 -17.38 12.47 -15.27
N VAL A 607 -16.95 11.91 -16.39
CA VAL A 607 -17.80 11.21 -17.37
C VAL A 607 -17.12 9.89 -17.73
N ASN A 608 -17.84 8.77 -17.65
CA ASN A 608 -17.37 7.49 -18.18
C ASN A 608 -18.43 6.86 -19.09
N LEU A 609 -17.96 6.15 -20.11
CA LEU A 609 -18.76 5.34 -21.03
C LEU A 609 -18.13 3.95 -21.13
N ARG A 610 -18.88 2.90 -20.81
CA ARG A 610 -18.54 1.50 -21.12
C ARG A 610 -19.46 0.99 -22.23
N TYR A 611 -18.89 0.28 -23.20
CA TYR A 611 -19.63 -0.47 -24.21
C TYR A 611 -19.07 -1.90 -24.35
N ASN A 612 -19.91 -2.88 -24.06
CA ASN A 612 -19.63 -4.30 -24.17
C ASN A 612 -20.48 -4.91 -25.31
N PRO A 613 -20.05 -4.87 -26.57
CA PRO A 613 -20.76 -5.54 -27.67
C PRO A 613 -20.84 -7.06 -27.48
N THR A 614 -19.90 -7.64 -26.73
CA THR A 614 -19.91 -9.04 -26.28
C THR A 614 -19.41 -9.13 -24.82
N PRO A 615 -19.69 -10.22 -24.07
CA PRO A 615 -19.09 -10.46 -22.74
C PRO A 615 -17.55 -10.59 -22.71
N ASN A 616 -16.95 -10.61 -23.91
CA ASN A 616 -15.53 -10.81 -24.16
C ASN A 616 -14.84 -9.57 -24.75
N THR A 617 -15.55 -8.46 -24.96
CA THR A 617 -14.97 -7.23 -25.51
C THR A 617 -15.55 -6.04 -24.76
N ASN A 618 -14.71 -5.30 -24.04
CA ASN A 618 -15.14 -4.19 -23.18
C ASN A 618 -14.43 -2.92 -23.64
N PHE A 619 -15.15 -2.03 -24.33
CA PHE A 619 -14.67 -0.68 -24.65
C PHE A 619 -14.98 0.23 -23.46
N ARG A 620 -14.05 1.11 -23.08
CA ARG A 620 -14.27 2.15 -22.07
C ARG A 620 -13.71 3.48 -22.55
N PHE A 621 -14.36 4.57 -22.19
CA PHE A 621 -13.90 5.95 -22.37
C PHE A 621 -14.12 6.70 -21.06
N SER A 622 -13.15 7.53 -20.66
CA SER A 622 -13.15 8.27 -19.40
C SER A 622 -12.69 9.70 -19.63
N TYR A 623 -13.42 10.66 -19.07
CA TYR A 623 -12.97 12.02 -18.84
C TYR A 623 -13.09 12.33 -17.34
N SER A 624 -12.05 12.92 -16.75
CA SER A 624 -12.09 13.40 -15.37
C SER A 624 -11.12 14.54 -15.13
N GLU A 625 -11.46 15.40 -14.16
CA GLU A 625 -10.53 16.40 -13.64
C GLU A 625 -9.91 15.96 -12.30
N GLY A 626 -8.64 16.28 -12.13
CA GLY A 626 -7.87 16.15 -10.89
C GLY A 626 -7.45 17.51 -10.34
N PHE A 627 -7.18 17.62 -9.04
CA PHE A 627 -6.57 18.82 -8.45
C PHE A 627 -5.59 18.48 -7.32
N ARG A 628 -4.61 19.36 -7.07
CA ARG A 628 -3.67 19.30 -5.94
C ARG A 628 -3.70 20.66 -5.22
N ALA A 629 -3.91 20.64 -3.91
CA ALA A 629 -3.94 21.86 -3.10
C ALA A 629 -2.50 22.30 -2.74
N PRO A 630 -2.27 23.61 -2.53
CA PRO A 630 -0.95 24.14 -2.15
C PRO A 630 -0.66 23.90 -0.65
N GLN A 631 -0.34 22.65 -0.32
CA GLN A 631 0.10 22.19 1.01
C GLN A 631 1.51 21.61 0.92
N TYR A 632 2.22 21.50 2.04
CA TYR A 632 3.49 20.79 2.11
C TYR A 632 3.24 19.28 1.94
N PHE A 633 4.09 18.62 1.16
CA PHE A 633 4.22 17.16 1.08
C PHE A 633 5.54 16.73 1.74
N ASP A 634 5.79 15.44 1.94
CA ASP A 634 7.06 15.04 2.57
C ASP A 634 8.28 15.33 1.70
N GLU A 635 8.13 15.37 0.37
CA GLU A 635 9.16 15.90 -0.54
C GLU A 635 9.54 17.36 -0.21
N ASP A 636 8.59 18.15 0.32
CA ASP A 636 8.80 19.54 0.76
C ASP A 636 9.34 19.65 2.20
N LEU A 637 9.28 18.57 2.99
CA LEU A 637 9.84 18.47 4.34
C LEU A 637 11.26 17.88 4.34
N HIS A 638 11.51 16.95 3.43
CA HIS A 638 12.80 16.37 3.08
C HIS A 638 13.82 17.44 2.68
N VAL A 639 15.10 17.08 2.77
CA VAL A 639 16.25 17.95 2.50
C VAL A 639 17.11 17.25 1.46
N ASP A 640 17.24 17.85 0.29
CA ASP A 640 18.18 17.37 -0.72
C ASP A 640 19.60 17.73 -0.29
N ILE A 641 20.55 16.86 -0.62
CA ILE A 641 21.98 17.08 -0.39
C ILE A 641 22.70 17.04 -1.73
N ALA A 642 23.28 18.18 -2.11
CA ALA A 642 24.07 18.43 -3.31
C ALA A 642 25.30 19.26 -2.89
N GLY A 643 26.50 18.92 -3.36
CA GLY A 643 27.76 19.53 -2.87
C GLY A 643 27.99 19.39 -1.36
N GLY A 644 27.26 18.50 -0.67
CA GLY A 644 27.24 18.41 0.79
C GLY A 644 26.41 19.50 1.51
N GLU A 645 25.84 20.47 0.79
CA GLU A 645 24.93 21.48 1.34
C GLU A 645 23.50 20.93 1.55
N GLN A 646 22.70 21.62 2.36
CA GLN A 646 21.30 21.28 2.65
C GLN A 646 20.34 22.23 1.92
N LEU A 647 19.48 21.70 1.05
CA LEU A 647 18.47 22.48 0.35
C LEU A 647 17.10 22.39 1.03
N VAL A 648 16.47 23.53 1.33
CA VAL A 648 15.26 23.63 2.15
C VAL A 648 14.07 24.17 1.35
N ARG A 649 12.98 23.40 1.26
CA ARG A 649 11.78 23.78 0.48
C ARG A 649 10.79 24.65 1.24
N HIS A 650 10.27 25.69 0.57
CA HIS A 650 9.32 26.67 1.11
C HIS A 650 8.20 26.99 0.11
N LEU A 651 6.94 26.99 0.57
CA LEU A 651 5.79 27.36 -0.27
C LEU A 651 5.72 28.88 -0.51
N ALA A 652 5.50 29.30 -1.75
CA ALA A 652 5.24 30.69 -2.11
C ALA A 652 3.91 31.23 -1.56
N LYS A 653 3.80 32.55 -1.39
CA LYS A 653 2.58 33.22 -0.93
C LYS A 653 1.60 33.41 -2.10
N GLY A 654 0.36 32.95 -1.93
CA GLY A 654 -0.71 33.13 -2.92
C GLY A 654 -0.79 32.05 -4.01
N LEU A 655 -0.25 30.86 -3.74
CA LEU A 655 -0.39 29.68 -4.60
C LEU A 655 -1.87 29.36 -4.90
N LYS A 656 -2.15 28.95 -6.13
CA LYS A 656 -3.46 28.39 -6.57
C LYS A 656 -3.46 26.87 -6.47
N GLU A 657 -4.63 26.23 -6.61
CA GLU A 657 -4.68 24.80 -6.84
C GLU A 657 -4.18 24.44 -8.25
N GLU A 658 -3.26 23.47 -8.33
CA GLU A 658 -2.91 22.84 -9.60
C GLU A 658 -4.08 21.99 -10.09
N ARG A 659 -4.31 21.96 -11.41
CA ARG A 659 -5.38 21.17 -12.04
C ARG A 659 -4.87 20.25 -13.14
N SER A 660 -5.55 19.12 -13.28
CA SER A 660 -5.34 18.13 -14.33
C SER A 660 -6.64 17.84 -15.06
N ARG A 661 -6.59 17.71 -16.39
CA ARG A 661 -7.68 17.21 -17.24
C ARG A 661 -7.23 15.94 -17.94
N SER A 662 -7.82 14.80 -17.60
CA SER A 662 -7.50 13.49 -18.18
C SER A 662 -8.59 13.00 -19.12
N VAL A 663 -8.17 12.47 -20.27
CA VAL A 663 -8.96 11.64 -21.18
C VAL A 663 -8.26 10.29 -21.33
N SER A 664 -9.00 9.19 -21.23
CA SER A 664 -8.51 7.88 -21.67
C SER A 664 -9.58 7.08 -22.41
N GLY A 665 -9.13 6.21 -23.32
CA GLY A 665 -9.96 5.26 -24.04
C GLY A 665 -9.28 3.90 -24.06
N SER A 666 -10.01 2.83 -23.74
CA SER A 666 -9.44 1.48 -23.67
C SER A 666 -10.35 0.40 -24.27
N VAL A 667 -9.72 -0.70 -24.69
CA VAL A 667 -10.33 -1.92 -25.19
C VAL A 667 -9.75 -3.09 -24.41
N ASP A 668 -10.60 -3.83 -23.73
CA ASP A 668 -10.23 -4.97 -22.88
C ASP A 668 -10.91 -6.23 -23.43
N TYR A 669 -10.13 -7.03 -24.17
CA TYR A 669 -10.57 -8.18 -24.95
C TYR A 669 -10.16 -9.49 -24.27
N TYR A 670 -11.06 -10.48 -24.30
CA TYR A 670 -10.88 -11.80 -23.69
C TYR A 670 -11.20 -12.89 -24.71
N HIS A 671 -10.42 -13.96 -24.74
CA HIS A 671 -10.70 -15.13 -25.57
C HIS A 671 -10.24 -16.43 -24.90
N SER A 672 -10.94 -17.53 -25.17
CA SER A 672 -10.58 -18.85 -24.66
C SER A 672 -10.60 -19.89 -25.79
N PHE A 673 -9.44 -20.47 -26.08
CA PHE A 673 -9.26 -21.55 -27.05
C PHE A 673 -9.07 -22.87 -26.29
N GLY A 674 -10.18 -23.54 -25.95
CA GLY A 674 -10.15 -24.72 -25.08
C GLY A 674 -9.59 -24.37 -23.69
N THR A 675 -8.45 -24.97 -23.32
CA THR A 675 -7.77 -24.70 -22.04
C THR A 675 -6.86 -23.47 -22.06
N VAL A 676 -6.66 -22.83 -23.22
CA VAL A 676 -5.85 -21.61 -23.33
C VAL A 676 -6.73 -20.38 -23.15
N GLN A 677 -6.50 -19.61 -22.10
CA GLN A 677 -7.14 -18.31 -21.87
C GLN A 677 -6.20 -17.18 -22.29
N PHE A 678 -6.78 -16.12 -22.87
CA PHE A 678 -6.09 -14.95 -23.38
C PHE A 678 -6.85 -13.67 -23.00
N ASN A 679 -6.12 -12.64 -22.59
CA ASN A 679 -6.62 -11.27 -22.40
C ASN A 679 -5.64 -10.30 -23.06
N LEU A 680 -6.18 -9.29 -23.76
CA LEU A 680 -5.44 -8.18 -24.31
C LEU A 680 -6.17 -6.88 -23.93
N MET A 681 -5.48 -6.02 -23.19
CA MET A 681 -5.94 -4.70 -22.82
C MET A 681 -5.07 -3.66 -23.53
N LEU A 682 -5.70 -2.75 -24.26
CA LEU A 682 -5.07 -1.58 -24.86
C LEU A 682 -5.76 -0.33 -24.31
N GLU A 683 -5.00 0.63 -23.83
CA GLU A 683 -5.44 1.94 -23.35
C GLU A 683 -4.63 3.04 -24.05
N GLY A 684 -5.29 4.08 -24.54
CA GLY A 684 -4.67 5.35 -24.93
C GLY A 684 -5.07 6.44 -23.93
N PHE A 685 -4.14 7.33 -23.59
CA PHE A 685 -4.37 8.39 -22.60
C PHE A 685 -3.78 9.75 -23.02
N TYR A 686 -4.40 10.82 -22.55
CA TYR A 686 -3.92 12.21 -22.60
C TYR A 686 -4.32 12.93 -21.31
N SER A 687 -3.36 13.57 -20.66
CA SER A 687 -3.55 14.42 -19.48
C SER A 687 -2.91 15.79 -19.73
N ARG A 688 -3.62 16.85 -19.33
CA ARG A 688 -3.16 18.24 -19.37
C ARG A 688 -3.08 18.80 -17.95
N LEU A 689 -1.89 19.22 -17.51
CA LEU A 689 -1.68 20.00 -16.29
C LEU A 689 -1.79 21.51 -16.58
N THR A 690 -2.35 22.26 -15.64
CA THR A 690 -2.45 23.73 -15.66
C THR A 690 -2.19 24.29 -14.26
N ASP A 691 -1.49 25.43 -14.22
CA ASP A 691 -0.94 26.04 -13.00
C ASP A 691 -0.09 25.05 -12.15
N PRO A 692 0.76 24.17 -12.74
CA PRO A 692 1.45 23.12 -11.99
C PRO A 692 2.48 23.70 -11.03
N PHE A 693 2.74 22.99 -9.92
CA PHE A 693 3.78 23.42 -8.99
C PHE A 693 5.18 23.15 -9.55
N GLU A 694 6.07 24.11 -9.37
CA GLU A 694 7.50 24.01 -9.69
C GLU A 694 8.37 24.53 -8.55
N SER A 695 9.59 24.01 -8.47
CA SER A 695 10.58 24.35 -7.45
C SER A 695 11.70 25.19 -8.06
N VAL A 696 11.94 26.38 -7.53
CA VAL A 696 12.99 27.30 -7.98
C VAL A 696 14.01 27.52 -6.86
N THR A 697 15.20 26.95 -7.02
CA THR A 697 16.34 27.09 -6.10
C THR A 697 16.92 28.51 -6.14
N LYS A 698 17.24 29.08 -4.97
CA LYS A 698 17.89 30.40 -4.81
C LYS A 698 18.86 30.34 -3.62
N GLY A 699 20.09 29.90 -3.89
CA GLY A 699 20.98 29.43 -2.84
C GLY A 699 20.36 28.21 -2.12
N ARG A 700 20.47 28.16 -0.79
CA ARG A 700 19.93 27.05 0.03
C ARG A 700 18.40 26.98 0.10
N ASP A 701 17.68 28.04 -0.29
CA ASP A 701 16.21 28.07 -0.26
C ASP A 701 15.61 27.61 -1.61
N VAL A 702 14.70 26.65 -1.58
CA VAL A 702 13.96 26.14 -2.76
C VAL A 702 12.51 26.58 -2.69
N ILE A 703 12.11 27.52 -3.54
CA ILE A 703 10.78 28.13 -3.51
C ILE A 703 9.82 27.36 -4.42
N VAL A 704 8.75 26.80 -3.84
CA VAL A 704 7.67 26.14 -4.57
C VAL A 704 6.64 27.18 -5.01
N GLN A 705 6.51 27.40 -6.31
CA GLN A 705 5.60 28.36 -6.95
C GLN A 705 4.67 27.67 -7.96
N ASN A 706 3.61 28.34 -8.43
CA ASN A 706 2.90 27.88 -9.64
C ASN A 706 3.74 28.30 -10.85
N ALA A 707 3.98 27.37 -11.78
CA ALA A 707 4.65 27.65 -13.04
C ALA A 707 3.80 28.51 -13.98
N ASP A 708 4.45 29.37 -14.77
CA ASP A 708 3.82 30.07 -15.91
C ASP A 708 3.40 29.10 -17.04
N ASP A 709 4.00 27.91 -17.09
CA ASP A 709 3.85 26.94 -18.18
C ASP A 709 3.10 25.66 -17.76
N GLY A 710 2.33 25.08 -18.69
CA GLY A 710 1.63 23.81 -18.44
C GLY A 710 2.40 22.59 -18.94
N ALA A 711 1.86 21.40 -18.66
CA ALA A 711 2.43 20.14 -19.14
C ALA A 711 1.39 19.24 -19.82
N ASN A 712 1.84 18.47 -20.80
CA ASN A 712 1.04 17.50 -21.55
C ASN A 712 1.68 16.12 -21.38
N VAL A 713 0.87 15.14 -20.96
CA VAL A 713 1.30 13.78 -20.69
C VAL A 713 0.41 12.82 -21.44
N TYR A 714 0.94 12.09 -22.42
CA TYR A 714 0.13 11.30 -23.34
C TYR A 714 0.84 10.05 -23.82
N GLY A 715 0.09 9.01 -24.17
CA GLY A 715 0.67 7.72 -24.50
C GLY A 715 -0.34 6.60 -24.70
N ALA A 716 0.18 5.38 -24.73
CA ALA A 716 -0.58 4.14 -24.77
C ALA A 716 0.01 3.08 -23.84
N ASN A 717 -0.88 2.37 -23.15
CA ASN A 717 -0.61 1.22 -22.30
C ASN A 717 -1.14 -0.04 -23.00
N LEU A 718 -0.31 -1.08 -23.10
CA LEU A 718 -0.69 -2.39 -23.61
C LEU A 718 -0.43 -3.43 -22.51
N GLU A 719 -1.35 -4.36 -22.29
CA GLU A 719 -1.17 -5.50 -21.38
C GLU A 719 -1.72 -6.78 -22.03
N GLY A 720 -0.90 -7.82 -22.07
CA GLY A 720 -1.28 -9.16 -22.51
C GLY A 720 -1.19 -10.15 -21.34
N ARG A 721 -2.25 -10.92 -21.10
CA ARG A 721 -2.26 -12.06 -20.18
C ARG A 721 -2.61 -13.35 -20.95
N VAL A 722 -1.86 -14.42 -20.71
CA VAL A 722 -2.04 -15.73 -21.35
C VAL A 722 -1.93 -16.82 -20.30
N ALA A 723 -2.83 -17.78 -20.27
CA ALA A 723 -2.73 -18.96 -19.41
C ALA A 723 -3.05 -20.25 -20.19
N LEU A 724 -2.09 -21.16 -20.24
CA LEU A 724 -2.26 -22.50 -20.81
C LEU A 724 -2.64 -23.45 -19.65
N GLY A 725 -3.92 -23.47 -19.31
CA GLY A 725 -4.44 -24.14 -18.11
C GLY A 725 -3.73 -23.65 -16.84
N ARG A 726 -3.24 -24.61 -16.03
CA ARG A 726 -2.47 -24.33 -14.81
C ARG A 726 -0.95 -24.36 -15.02
N ASN A 727 -0.48 -24.77 -16.19
CA ASN A 727 0.92 -25.17 -16.40
C ASN A 727 1.83 -24.02 -16.84
N LEU A 728 1.30 -23.02 -17.54
CA LEU A 728 2.04 -21.83 -17.93
C LEU A 728 1.13 -20.61 -17.85
N GLN A 729 1.61 -19.56 -17.20
CA GLN A 729 0.97 -18.25 -17.14
C GLN A 729 1.99 -17.18 -17.55
N VAL A 730 1.56 -16.26 -18.41
CA VAL A 730 2.33 -15.13 -18.91
C VAL A 730 1.50 -13.88 -18.70
N GLN A 731 2.07 -12.88 -18.05
CA GLN A 731 1.55 -11.52 -18.00
C GLN A 731 2.68 -10.59 -18.43
N SER A 732 2.39 -9.65 -19.32
CA SER A 732 3.36 -8.65 -19.74
C SER A 732 2.62 -7.38 -20.16
N GLY A 733 3.23 -6.23 -19.93
CA GLY A 733 2.71 -4.96 -20.40
C GLY A 733 3.82 -4.01 -20.85
N VAL A 734 3.45 -3.09 -21.74
CA VAL A 734 4.31 -2.07 -22.34
C VAL A 734 3.60 -0.73 -22.25
N THR A 735 4.33 0.29 -21.79
CA THR A 735 3.91 1.69 -21.81
C THR A 735 4.75 2.43 -22.83
N LEU A 736 4.10 3.18 -23.72
CA LEU A 736 4.73 4.12 -24.65
C LEU A 736 4.15 5.51 -24.36
N GLN A 737 4.97 6.50 -24.02
CA GLN A 737 4.48 7.79 -23.53
C GLN A 737 5.37 8.96 -23.90
N ARG A 738 4.85 10.18 -23.73
CA ARG A 738 5.63 11.42 -23.66
C ARG A 738 5.05 12.38 -22.62
N SER A 739 5.96 13.03 -21.90
CA SER A 739 5.65 14.08 -20.94
C SER A 739 6.41 15.34 -21.36
N LEU A 740 5.68 16.40 -21.72
CA LEU A 740 6.21 17.61 -22.33
C LEU A 740 5.61 18.87 -21.71
N TYR A 741 6.46 19.79 -21.25
CA TYR A 741 6.11 21.19 -21.03
C TYR A 741 5.68 21.86 -22.36
N ASP A 742 4.93 22.96 -22.34
CA ASP A 742 4.55 23.66 -23.58
C ASP A 742 5.75 24.42 -24.17
N ASN A 743 6.56 25.02 -23.29
CA ASN A 743 7.77 25.76 -23.63
C ASN A 743 9.04 25.01 -23.17
N PRO A 744 10.21 25.21 -23.83
CA PRO A 744 11.48 24.68 -23.33
C PRO A 744 11.88 25.41 -22.05
N ARG A 745 12.30 24.68 -21.02
CA ARG A 745 12.79 25.24 -19.75
C ARG A 745 14.00 24.48 -19.23
N LYS A 746 14.82 25.13 -18.42
CA LYS A 746 15.87 24.45 -17.65
C LYS A 746 15.25 23.78 -16.40
N TRP A 747 15.99 22.86 -15.79
CA TRP A 747 15.64 22.29 -14.48
C TRP A 747 16.34 23.01 -13.31
N TRP A 748 17.40 23.75 -13.62
CA TRP A 748 18.14 24.65 -12.73
C TRP A 748 18.59 25.88 -13.55
N GLU A 749 18.60 27.06 -12.94
CA GLU A 749 19.07 28.30 -13.57
C GLU A 749 19.99 29.05 -12.59
N PRO A 750 21.11 29.65 -13.05
CA PRO A 750 22.06 30.34 -12.18
C PRO A 750 21.46 31.61 -11.56
N ALA A 751 21.57 31.74 -10.24
CA ALA A 751 21.05 32.89 -9.48
C ALA A 751 22.02 34.10 -9.44
N SER A 752 23.30 33.89 -9.78
CA SER A 752 24.36 34.89 -9.84
C SER A 752 25.11 34.90 -11.18
N GLU A 753 26.01 35.86 -11.39
CA GLU A 753 26.92 35.87 -12.55
C GLU A 753 28.01 34.79 -12.43
N GLU A 754 28.38 34.38 -11.21
CA GLU A 754 29.42 33.38 -10.93
C GLU A 754 28.90 31.96 -11.20
N GLU A 755 27.66 31.66 -10.78
CA GLU A 755 26.97 30.38 -11.10
C GLU A 755 26.82 30.12 -12.60
N LYS A 756 26.96 31.12 -13.49
CA LYS A 756 26.90 30.91 -14.94
C LYS A 756 28.04 30.05 -15.48
N GLU A 757 29.17 29.97 -14.77
CA GLU A 757 30.24 29.04 -15.13
C GLU A 757 29.86 27.57 -14.87
N LEU A 758 28.83 27.34 -14.03
CA LEU A 758 28.27 26.03 -13.70
C LEU A 758 27.08 25.63 -14.59
N ASP A 759 26.69 26.44 -15.58
CA ASP A 759 25.46 26.26 -16.36
C ASP A 759 25.67 25.42 -17.65
N GLY A 760 25.68 24.10 -17.49
CA GLY A 760 25.59 23.12 -18.58
C GLY A 760 24.16 22.70 -18.95
N VAL A 761 23.13 23.37 -18.41
CA VAL A 761 21.74 22.89 -18.54
C VAL A 761 21.11 23.36 -19.84
N GLU A 762 20.93 22.46 -20.81
CA GLU A 762 20.14 22.77 -22.01
C GLU A 762 18.63 22.95 -21.69
N PRO A 763 17.98 24.01 -22.21
CA PRO A 763 16.55 24.22 -22.01
C PRO A 763 15.72 23.24 -22.85
N VAL A 764 15.03 22.30 -22.20
CA VAL A 764 14.30 21.21 -22.86
C VAL A 764 12.80 21.26 -22.56
N ARG A 765 12.00 20.73 -23.49
CA ARG A 765 10.55 20.51 -23.27
C ARG A 765 10.22 19.23 -22.51
N ARG A 766 11.16 18.29 -22.42
CA ARG A 766 10.93 16.95 -21.83
C ARG A 766 10.94 17.04 -20.31
N VAL A 767 9.92 16.47 -19.66
CA VAL A 767 9.92 16.29 -18.21
C VAL A 767 11.03 15.31 -17.83
N MET A 768 11.85 15.67 -16.85
CA MET A 768 12.97 14.83 -16.41
C MET A 768 12.49 13.50 -15.83
N ARG A 769 13.35 12.49 -15.92
CA ARG A 769 13.09 11.10 -15.49
C ARG A 769 11.82 10.50 -16.14
N THR A 770 11.45 10.95 -17.34
CA THR A 770 10.38 10.35 -18.16
C THR A 770 10.95 9.67 -19.42
N PRO A 771 11.03 8.32 -19.44
CA PRO A 771 11.42 7.58 -20.64
C PRO A 771 10.25 7.51 -21.64
N ASP A 772 10.53 7.48 -22.94
CA ASP A 772 9.50 7.30 -23.99
C ASP A 772 8.84 5.90 -23.93
N ALA A 773 9.52 4.91 -23.33
CA ALA A 773 9.06 3.53 -23.24
C ALA A 773 9.52 2.83 -21.96
N TYR A 774 8.65 1.99 -21.38
CA TYR A 774 8.98 1.04 -20.31
C TYR A 774 8.04 -0.17 -20.37
N ALA A 775 8.47 -1.33 -19.87
CA ALA A 775 7.71 -2.58 -19.98
C ALA A 775 8.00 -3.53 -18.81
N TYR A 776 7.11 -4.50 -18.59
CA TYR A 776 7.32 -5.58 -17.63
C TYR A 776 6.87 -6.93 -18.18
N ALA A 777 7.39 -8.01 -17.61
CA ALA A 777 6.93 -9.38 -17.84
C ALA A 777 6.98 -10.21 -16.55
N VAL A 778 6.06 -11.15 -16.42
CA VAL A 778 5.99 -12.21 -15.40
C VAL A 778 5.55 -13.49 -16.10
N VAL A 779 6.38 -14.53 -16.04
CA VAL A 779 6.18 -15.83 -16.69
C VAL A 779 6.33 -16.91 -15.62
N THR A 780 5.21 -17.50 -15.18
CA THR A 780 5.19 -18.60 -14.22
C THR A 780 4.89 -19.92 -14.94
N TRP A 781 5.83 -20.85 -14.90
CA TRP A 781 5.72 -22.21 -15.42
C TRP A 781 5.66 -23.21 -14.26
N THR A 782 4.58 -23.99 -14.21
CA THR A 782 4.29 -24.98 -13.17
C THR A 782 4.14 -26.35 -13.83
N PRO A 783 5.25 -27.03 -14.19
CA PRO A 783 5.20 -28.29 -14.94
C PRO A 783 4.60 -29.46 -14.14
N VAL A 784 4.66 -29.39 -12.80
CA VAL A 784 4.01 -30.34 -11.88
C VAL A 784 3.43 -29.57 -10.69
N LYS A 785 2.32 -30.04 -10.10
CA LYS A 785 1.60 -29.36 -9.00
C LYS A 785 2.49 -28.73 -7.90
N PRO A 786 3.56 -29.38 -7.38
CA PRO A 786 4.38 -28.80 -6.33
C PRO A 786 5.51 -27.86 -6.80
N PHE A 787 5.90 -27.85 -8.08
CA PHE A 787 7.10 -27.13 -8.54
C PHE A 787 6.75 -26.02 -9.53
N ALA A 788 7.20 -24.80 -9.22
CA ALA A 788 7.01 -23.62 -10.06
C ALA A 788 8.35 -22.91 -10.33
N VAL A 789 8.53 -22.52 -11.59
CA VAL A 789 9.59 -21.63 -12.07
C VAL A 789 8.93 -20.31 -12.43
N THR A 790 9.41 -19.18 -11.94
CA THR A 790 8.98 -17.85 -12.40
C THR A 790 10.16 -17.06 -12.90
N LEU A 791 10.04 -16.52 -14.11
CA LEU A 791 10.89 -15.47 -14.66
C LEU A 791 10.08 -14.18 -14.67
N SER A 792 10.59 -13.10 -14.09
CA SER A 792 10.00 -11.76 -14.24
C SER A 792 11.06 -10.73 -14.62
N GLY A 793 10.65 -9.54 -15.05
CA GLY A 793 11.60 -8.50 -15.41
C GLY A 793 10.95 -7.18 -15.80
N ASN A 794 11.73 -6.11 -15.76
CA ASN A 794 11.29 -4.72 -15.97
C ASN A 794 12.29 -4.00 -16.89
N TYR A 795 11.81 -3.43 -17.98
CA TYR A 795 12.58 -2.64 -18.95
C TYR A 795 12.28 -1.15 -18.80
N THR A 796 13.34 -0.34 -18.82
CA THR A 796 13.26 1.12 -18.83
C THR A 796 14.07 1.65 -20.01
N GLY A 797 13.46 2.43 -20.89
CA GLY A 797 14.15 3.14 -21.97
C GLY A 797 15.02 4.30 -21.45
N SER A 798 15.89 4.84 -22.30
CA SER A 798 16.69 6.02 -21.96
C SER A 798 15.82 7.23 -21.60
N MET A 799 16.16 7.94 -20.54
CA MET A 799 15.51 9.19 -20.12
C MET A 799 16.54 10.31 -19.91
N LEU A 800 16.07 11.55 -19.84
CA LEU A 800 16.90 12.67 -19.37
C LEU A 800 16.88 12.69 -17.85
N VAL A 801 18.03 12.93 -17.23
CA VAL A 801 18.24 12.92 -15.77
C VAL A 801 19.01 14.19 -15.41
N PRO A 802 18.62 14.94 -14.36
CA PRO A 802 19.47 15.99 -13.80
C PRO A 802 20.75 15.37 -13.24
N HIS A 803 21.89 15.98 -13.52
CA HIS A 803 23.13 15.73 -12.79
C HIS A 803 23.60 17.08 -12.27
N CYS A 804 23.54 17.26 -10.96
CA CYS A 804 23.96 18.49 -10.30
C CYS A 804 25.48 18.61 -10.30
N GLU A 805 25.97 19.83 -10.15
CA GLU A 805 27.35 20.05 -9.77
C GLU A 805 27.62 19.49 -8.35
N GLY A 806 28.84 19.01 -8.13
CA GLY A 806 29.26 18.43 -6.86
C GLY A 806 30.77 18.50 -6.67
N GLU A 807 31.23 18.27 -5.44
CA GLU A 807 32.62 18.50 -5.03
C GLU A 807 33.39 17.19 -4.76
N GLY A 808 34.69 17.18 -5.09
CA GLY A 808 35.58 16.05 -4.79
C GLY A 808 37.01 16.26 -5.32
N VAL A 809 37.88 15.26 -5.09
CA VAL A 809 39.26 15.27 -5.57
C VAL A 809 39.32 14.67 -6.98
N GLU A 810 39.63 15.49 -7.98
CA GLU A 810 39.69 15.06 -9.38
C GLU A 810 40.66 13.88 -9.60
N GLY A 811 40.15 12.80 -10.18
CA GLY A 811 40.90 11.56 -10.41
C GLY A 811 40.89 10.58 -9.22
N VAL A 812 40.25 10.95 -8.11
CA VAL A 812 39.88 10.05 -7.01
C VAL A 812 38.36 9.86 -6.99
N ASP A 813 37.61 10.96 -6.96
CA ASP A 813 36.15 10.97 -6.89
C ASP A 813 35.49 11.11 -8.28
N LYS A 814 34.24 10.63 -8.39
CA LYS A 814 33.32 10.84 -9.51
C LYS A 814 32.27 11.90 -9.12
N PHE A 815 32.16 12.95 -9.91
CA PHE A 815 31.17 14.03 -9.76
C PHE A 815 31.07 14.83 -11.07
N SER A 816 29.96 15.54 -11.29
CA SER A 816 29.89 16.56 -12.35
C SER A 816 30.45 17.89 -11.86
N LYS A 817 31.22 18.58 -12.72
CA LYS A 817 31.79 19.91 -12.44
C LYS A 817 30.87 21.09 -12.82
N ILE A 818 29.68 20.78 -13.35
CA ILE A 818 28.67 21.72 -13.82
C ILE A 818 27.27 21.08 -13.67
N ASN A 819 26.23 21.89 -13.52
CA ASN A 819 24.86 21.40 -13.59
C ASN A 819 24.55 21.03 -15.05
N VAL A 820 24.22 19.77 -15.31
CA VAL A 820 24.05 19.24 -16.68
C VAL A 820 22.83 18.33 -16.80
N THR A 821 22.31 18.17 -18.03
CA THR A 821 21.22 17.22 -18.30
C THR A 821 21.80 15.97 -18.94
N GLU A 822 22.01 14.93 -18.15
CA GLU A 822 22.52 13.66 -18.64
C GLU A 822 21.43 12.77 -19.28
N LYS A 823 21.86 11.79 -20.07
CA LYS A 823 20.97 10.86 -20.76
C LYS A 823 21.26 9.41 -20.39
N SER A 824 20.42 8.84 -19.54
CA SER A 824 20.59 7.48 -19.04
C SER A 824 20.65 6.44 -20.17
N PRO A 825 21.41 5.34 -19.99
CA PRO A 825 21.22 4.13 -20.78
C PRO A 825 19.79 3.56 -20.57
N SER A 826 19.38 2.66 -21.47
CA SER A 826 18.21 1.81 -21.25
C SER A 826 18.62 0.49 -20.59
N PHE A 827 17.91 0.06 -19.56
CA PHE A 827 18.28 -1.11 -18.75
C PHE A 827 17.13 -2.12 -18.61
N PHE A 828 17.48 -3.36 -18.25
CA PHE A 828 16.52 -4.46 -18.10
C PHE A 828 16.81 -5.29 -16.83
N GLU A 829 16.00 -5.08 -15.79
CA GLU A 829 15.97 -5.93 -14.60
C GLU A 829 15.40 -7.30 -14.99
N THR A 830 16.06 -8.40 -14.64
CA THR A 830 15.54 -9.77 -14.86
C THR A 830 15.69 -10.60 -13.59
N ASN A 831 14.61 -11.28 -13.20
CA ASN A 831 14.48 -11.99 -11.93
C ASN A 831 14.08 -13.44 -12.18
N LEU A 832 14.77 -14.39 -11.54
CA LEU A 832 14.45 -15.82 -11.57
C LEU A 832 14.08 -16.28 -10.16
N ARG A 833 12.96 -17.00 -10.03
CA ARG A 833 12.48 -17.65 -8.80
C ARG A 833 12.16 -19.11 -9.07
N LEU A 834 12.70 -20.01 -8.26
CA LEU A 834 12.33 -21.42 -8.19
C LEU A 834 11.57 -21.64 -6.88
N ALA A 835 10.49 -22.42 -6.89
CA ALA A 835 9.72 -22.76 -5.70
C ALA A 835 9.23 -24.21 -5.74
N TYR A 836 9.31 -24.90 -4.60
CA TYR A 836 8.80 -26.26 -4.41
C TYR A 836 7.98 -26.38 -3.13
N THR A 837 6.72 -26.79 -3.23
CA THR A 837 5.81 -27.01 -2.10
C THR A 837 5.75 -28.48 -1.71
N PHE A 838 6.20 -28.78 -0.49
CA PHE A 838 6.00 -30.07 0.19
C PHE A 838 4.68 -30.03 0.97
N LYS A 839 3.80 -31.01 0.76
CA LYS A 839 2.65 -31.26 1.65
C LYS A 839 3.13 -32.12 2.81
N LEU A 840 3.12 -31.59 4.03
CA LEU A 840 3.56 -32.32 5.24
C LEU A 840 2.46 -33.21 5.80
N ASN A 841 1.19 -32.79 5.65
CA ASN A 841 0.01 -33.61 5.84
C ASN A 841 -1.13 -33.09 4.92
N GLY A 842 -2.40 -33.35 5.27
CA GLY A 842 -3.55 -32.89 4.48
C GLY A 842 -3.86 -31.38 4.55
N GLU A 843 -3.31 -30.66 5.53
CA GLU A 843 -3.57 -29.23 5.77
C GLU A 843 -2.30 -28.37 5.73
N ILE A 844 -1.16 -28.90 6.20
CA ILE A 844 0.09 -28.15 6.36
C ILE A 844 0.97 -28.27 5.10
N GLU A 845 1.32 -27.12 4.53
CA GLU A 845 2.23 -26.98 3.39
C GLU A 845 3.52 -26.24 3.78
N LEU A 846 4.66 -26.75 3.30
CA LEU A 846 5.99 -26.16 3.43
C LEU A 846 6.52 -25.86 2.03
N GLN A 847 6.57 -24.59 1.65
CA GLN A 847 7.21 -24.12 0.42
C GLN A 847 8.66 -23.74 0.72
N LEU A 848 9.60 -24.31 -0.03
CA LEU A 848 10.96 -23.77 -0.18
C LEU A 848 11.04 -23.01 -1.49
N ASN A 849 11.69 -21.86 -1.50
CA ASN A 849 11.95 -21.09 -2.71
C ASN A 849 13.35 -20.45 -2.70
N GLY A 850 13.80 -19.96 -3.85
CA GLY A 850 15.05 -19.24 -3.98
C GLY A 850 15.34 -18.86 -5.43
N GLY A 851 16.36 -18.04 -5.65
CA GLY A 851 16.70 -17.55 -6.98
C GLY A 851 17.57 -16.31 -6.99
N VAL A 852 17.43 -15.50 -8.04
CA VAL A 852 18.25 -14.31 -8.28
C VAL A 852 17.36 -13.17 -8.79
N GLN A 853 17.30 -12.06 -8.05
CA GLN A 853 16.77 -10.78 -8.54
C GLN A 853 17.90 -10.00 -9.23
N ASN A 854 17.56 -9.16 -10.22
CA ASN A 854 18.49 -8.43 -11.09
C ASN A 854 19.67 -9.32 -11.60
N MET A 855 19.36 -10.49 -12.14
CA MET A 855 20.28 -11.59 -12.47
C MET A 855 21.46 -11.20 -13.37
N PHE A 856 21.28 -10.23 -14.27
CA PHE A 856 22.33 -9.71 -15.15
C PHE A 856 23.10 -8.51 -14.56
N ASN A 857 22.78 -8.10 -13.33
CA ASN A 857 23.30 -6.92 -12.66
C ASN A 857 23.17 -5.63 -13.50
N ALA A 858 21.97 -5.34 -14.00
CA ALA A 858 21.65 -4.09 -14.69
C ALA A 858 21.52 -2.89 -13.72
N PHE A 859 22.25 -2.93 -12.60
CA PHE A 859 22.39 -1.82 -11.66
C PHE A 859 23.19 -0.69 -12.31
N GLN A 860 23.05 0.52 -11.79
CA GLN A 860 23.83 1.67 -12.23
C GLN A 860 25.30 1.52 -11.77
N ASP A 861 26.25 2.00 -12.58
CA ASP A 861 27.70 1.89 -12.34
C ASP A 861 28.46 3.23 -12.47
N ASP A 862 27.76 4.29 -12.88
CA ASP A 862 28.24 5.67 -13.01
C ASP A 862 27.85 6.59 -11.83
N PHE A 863 27.53 6.03 -10.67
CA PHE A 863 27.24 6.82 -9.46
C PHE A 863 28.37 7.80 -9.13
N ASP A 864 28.01 8.98 -8.66
CA ASP A 864 28.95 9.90 -8.02
C ASP A 864 29.44 9.32 -6.68
N THR A 865 30.66 9.70 -6.28
CA THR A 865 31.35 9.17 -5.09
C THR A 865 31.86 10.28 -4.18
N GLY A 866 32.08 9.96 -2.91
CA GLY A 866 32.68 10.89 -1.95
C GLY A 866 31.69 11.91 -1.36
N ALA A 867 32.23 12.91 -0.66
CA ALA A 867 31.46 13.77 0.23
C ALA A 867 30.58 14.83 -0.47
N GLY A 868 30.88 15.21 -1.71
CA GLY A 868 30.12 16.20 -2.49
C GLY A 868 29.18 15.60 -3.55
N ARG A 869 29.00 14.27 -3.57
CA ARG A 869 28.27 13.52 -4.61
C ARG A 869 26.81 13.96 -4.79
N ASP A 870 26.33 14.05 -6.04
CA ASP A 870 24.90 14.26 -6.32
C ASP A 870 24.10 13.01 -5.96
N SER A 871 23.55 13.00 -4.74
CA SER A 871 22.74 11.90 -4.24
C SER A 871 21.43 11.67 -5.03
N ALA A 872 21.01 12.62 -5.88
CA ALA A 872 19.84 12.50 -6.75
C ALA A 872 20.15 11.97 -8.16
N TYR A 873 21.43 11.88 -8.57
CA TYR A 873 21.89 11.30 -9.85
C TYR A 873 21.75 9.77 -9.86
N THR A 874 20.51 9.30 -9.80
CA THR A 874 20.18 7.88 -9.86
C THR A 874 19.02 7.60 -10.82
N TYR A 875 19.21 6.58 -11.67
CA TYR A 875 18.26 6.19 -12.69
C TYR A 875 18.03 4.67 -12.80
N GLY A 876 18.92 3.84 -12.24
CA GLY A 876 18.91 2.39 -12.38
C GLY A 876 17.84 1.64 -11.55
N PRO A 877 17.83 0.29 -11.61
CA PRO A 877 17.03 -0.55 -10.73
C PRO A 877 17.33 -0.33 -9.25
N THR A 878 16.31 -0.45 -8.39
CA THR A 878 16.38 -0.18 -6.93
C THR A 878 17.24 -1.16 -6.11
N ALA A 879 18.01 -2.05 -6.74
CA ALA A 879 18.91 -3.00 -6.09
C ALA A 879 19.88 -3.64 -7.11
N PRO A 880 21.10 -4.03 -6.68
CA PRO A 880 22.01 -4.84 -7.50
C PRO A 880 21.50 -6.28 -7.63
N ARG A 881 22.21 -7.09 -8.42
CA ARG A 881 22.00 -8.55 -8.50
C ARG A 881 21.96 -9.15 -7.11
N SER A 882 20.88 -9.84 -6.78
CA SER A 882 20.57 -10.25 -5.42
C SER A 882 20.15 -11.71 -5.35
N PHE A 883 20.95 -12.54 -4.67
CA PHE A 883 20.68 -13.97 -4.49
C PHE A 883 19.77 -14.17 -3.28
N PHE A 884 18.68 -14.93 -3.41
CA PHE A 884 17.73 -15.13 -2.30
C PHE A 884 17.34 -16.59 -2.08
N ALA A 885 16.94 -16.89 -0.85
CA ALA A 885 16.37 -18.15 -0.42
C ALA A 885 15.27 -17.91 0.62
N GLY A 886 14.13 -18.57 0.45
CA GLY A 886 12.95 -18.38 1.28
C GLY A 886 12.31 -19.69 1.72
N VAL A 887 11.71 -19.66 2.92
CA VAL A 887 10.87 -20.72 3.45
C VAL A 887 9.52 -20.13 3.86
N LYS A 888 8.44 -20.82 3.51
CA LYS A 888 7.05 -20.47 3.87
C LYS A 888 6.34 -21.72 4.38
N LEU A 889 5.82 -21.65 5.60
CA LEU A 889 5.05 -22.72 6.24
C LEU A 889 3.64 -22.19 6.51
N GLY A 890 2.61 -22.94 6.12
CA GLY A 890 1.24 -22.53 6.40
C GLY A 890 0.21 -23.66 6.36
N PHE A 891 -1.01 -23.30 6.75
CA PHE A 891 -2.22 -24.13 6.75
C PHE A 891 -3.47 -23.27 6.52
#